data_AF-A0A2V7U1T2-F1
#
_entry.id   AF-A0A2V7U1T2-F1
#
_cell.length_a   1.000
_cell.length_b   1.000
_cell.length_c   1.000
_cell.angle_alpha   90.00
_cell.angle_beta   90.00
_cell.angle_gamma   90.00
#
_symmetry.space_group_name_H-M   'P 1'
#
loop_
_entity.id
_entity.type
_entity.pdbx_description
1 polymer ?
#
loop_
_entity_poly.entity_id
_entity_poly.type
_entity_poly.pdbx_seq_one_letter_code
_entity_poly.pdbx_strand_id
1 'polypeptide(L)'
;MSSGAGDDGLPRVIGFWGGLAVIVGTTIGSGVFRKPYTLARDVGDPATILALWAVFGLVTLCGALALAELSSMLPRTGGVYVYLRAAYGDAAAFVFGWLFLLVTTPATNGALATFFGELILGITGVEFGPAFPWRVPAVGAVIVLVLTVVNLLGARLGSAVQTFLTLIKVAALLVLMAVSFTLPGGRFAHLAPLPGGPHGLGLGAAAVIWAYDGWISVSMIAGEVVAPERLMRRIIVAGMLTIVFLYVGANIGYFYAMPVTEMARHPVVPQWIMAQRLGPAGATLISVAILCSVFGALNGNILSRPRVPYALARDGLALPFLGLAHPRWATPYTSILVQSTATVILVALLRDFDRLTTYFVVVEWFALLFAVAAVVVLRRRQPDLPRPFRTPLYPWVPLLFLVGTFAGLVAIVRGEIDRPVPNYSPLWGLLIAAAGFPVYWAWRRLKPPVAVAMLVAGMSAVLGPGCGAARPANGPPVPPSPAARTLVWSDEFTGPSGALVDTSRWVAETGGHGWGNHELEYYTDRGRNASLDGDGNLAIQALREHFEGGGVAREYTSARLKTQGRFEQAYGRFEARIQIPRGQGIWPAFWLLGADIDSAGWPRCGEIDVMENIGREPAVVHGSMHGPGFSGGASLSAGYTLAGGAAFADAFHVFAVEWEPGAVRFYVDGSLYETRTPADLKAGQAWVFDHPFFILVNVAVGGDWPGSPDATSVFPQTMRVDYVRVYR
;
A
#
# COMPACT_ATOMS: atom_id res chain seq x y z
N MET A 1 3.11 -38.94 -10.00
CA MET A 1 3.09 -38.57 -8.57
C MET A 1 2.39 -37.23 -8.45
N SER A 2 1.15 -37.22 -7.95
CA SER A 2 0.28 -36.03 -7.90
C SER A 2 0.83 -34.98 -6.93
N SER A 3 1.35 -33.86 -7.44
CA SER A 3 1.59 -32.68 -6.62
C SER A 3 0.23 -32.06 -6.25
N GLY A 4 -0.30 -32.49 -5.10
CA GLY A 4 -1.54 -31.97 -4.55
C GLY A 4 -1.45 -30.45 -4.38
N ALA A 5 -2.23 -29.72 -5.17
CA ALA A 5 -2.57 -28.34 -4.86
C ALA A 5 -3.21 -28.31 -3.46
N GLY A 6 -2.81 -27.37 -2.61
CA GLY A 6 -3.57 -27.12 -1.39
C GLY A 6 -4.95 -26.55 -1.73
N ASP A 7 -5.92 -26.65 -0.82
CA ASP A 7 -7.27 -26.06 -0.96
C ASP A 7 -7.23 -24.56 -1.33
N ASP A 8 -6.12 -23.89 -1.02
CA ASP A 8 -5.88 -22.46 -1.26
C ASP A 8 -5.25 -22.17 -2.63
N GLY A 9 -5.14 -23.13 -3.57
CA GLY A 9 -4.59 -22.89 -4.92
C GLY A 9 -3.08 -22.60 -4.99
N LEU A 10 -2.36 -22.71 -3.88
CA LEU A 10 -0.90 -22.61 -3.79
C LEU A 10 -0.26 -24.00 -3.60
N PRO A 11 0.92 -24.27 -4.19
CA PRO A 11 1.53 -25.59 -4.12
C PRO A 11 2.25 -25.84 -2.78
N ARG A 12 2.10 -27.04 -2.21
CA ARG A 12 2.85 -27.48 -1.02
C ARG A 12 4.29 -27.84 -1.36
N VAL A 13 5.22 -26.91 -1.13
CA VAL A 13 6.63 -27.04 -1.55
C VAL A 13 7.65 -26.77 -0.44
N ILE A 14 7.22 -26.31 0.74
CA ILE A 14 8.12 -25.89 1.81
C ILE A 14 8.32 -27.05 2.80
N GLY A 15 9.56 -27.56 2.90
CA GLY A 15 9.93 -28.61 3.86
C GLY A 15 10.30 -28.06 5.25
N PHE A 16 10.73 -28.94 6.15
CA PHE A 16 11.14 -28.59 7.52
C PHE A 16 12.23 -27.51 7.55
N TRP A 17 13.31 -27.66 6.79
CA TRP A 17 14.42 -26.71 6.76
C TRP A 17 14.02 -25.35 6.19
N GLY A 18 13.18 -25.33 5.14
CA GLY A 18 12.64 -24.09 4.59
C GLY A 18 11.75 -23.37 5.61
N GLY A 19 10.87 -24.09 6.31
CA GLY A 19 10.03 -23.51 7.36
C GLY A 19 10.85 -23.00 8.55
N LEU A 20 11.87 -23.76 8.99
CA LEU A 20 12.79 -23.35 10.06
C LEU A 20 13.56 -22.08 9.66
N ALA A 21 14.03 -22.02 8.41
CA ALA A 21 14.69 -20.84 7.86
C ALA A 21 13.76 -19.62 7.80
N VAL A 22 12.47 -19.82 7.49
CA VAL A 22 11.49 -18.72 7.51
C VAL A 22 11.30 -18.19 8.93
N ILE A 23 11.01 -19.04 9.92
CA ILE A 23 10.78 -18.55 11.30
C ILE A 23 12.04 -17.92 11.92
N VAL A 24 13.19 -18.58 11.83
CA VAL A 24 14.45 -18.05 12.38
C VAL A 24 14.90 -16.83 11.58
N GLY A 25 14.81 -16.89 10.26
CA GLY A 25 15.31 -15.84 9.38
C GLY A 25 14.44 -14.59 9.36
N THR A 26 13.13 -14.68 9.56
CA THR A 26 12.24 -13.50 9.72
C THR A 26 12.39 -12.85 11.08
N THR A 27 12.56 -13.66 12.14
CA THR A 27 12.70 -13.14 13.50
C THR A 27 14.07 -12.51 13.75
N ILE A 28 15.14 -13.20 13.35
CA ILE A 28 16.50 -12.68 13.46
C ILE A 28 16.74 -11.68 12.34
N GLY A 29 16.37 -10.42 12.57
CA GLY A 29 16.57 -9.30 11.65
C GLY A 29 17.58 -8.30 12.21
N SER A 30 17.11 -7.08 12.48
CA SER A 30 17.91 -5.98 13.03
C SER A 30 17.99 -5.98 14.56
N GLY A 31 17.00 -6.58 15.24
CA GLY A 31 16.78 -6.41 16.68
C GLY A 31 17.98 -6.72 17.56
N VAL A 32 18.52 -7.94 17.48
CA VAL A 32 19.66 -8.40 18.31
C VAL A 32 20.97 -7.65 18.05
N PHE A 33 21.09 -6.95 16.92
CA PHE A 33 22.29 -6.19 16.56
C PHE A 33 22.17 -4.70 16.89
N ARG A 34 20.96 -4.14 16.77
CA ARG A 34 20.68 -2.71 16.96
C ARG A 34 20.18 -2.36 18.35
N LYS A 35 19.25 -3.15 18.91
CA LYS A 35 18.57 -2.83 20.17
C LYS A 35 19.43 -2.95 21.44
N PRO A 36 20.56 -3.69 21.51
CA PRO A 36 21.46 -3.62 22.67
C PRO A 36 21.95 -2.20 22.98
N TYR A 37 22.25 -1.39 21.97
CA TYR A 37 22.58 0.02 22.14
C TYR A 37 21.44 0.82 22.77
N THR A 38 20.22 0.69 22.23
CA THR A 38 19.01 1.35 22.75
C THR A 38 18.74 0.95 24.20
N LEU A 39 18.86 -0.33 24.51
CA LEU A 39 18.67 -0.88 25.86
C LEU A 39 19.72 -0.35 26.84
N ALA A 40 21.00 -0.33 26.43
CA ALA A 40 22.06 0.21 27.26
C ALA A 40 21.88 1.69 27.56
N ARG A 41 21.42 2.48 26.57
CA ARG A 41 21.16 3.93 26.73
C ARG A 41 19.92 4.21 27.59
N ASP A 42 18.82 3.50 27.35
CA ASP A 42 17.50 3.87 27.90
C ASP A 42 17.16 3.13 29.20
N VAL A 43 17.69 1.91 29.40
CA VAL A 43 17.47 1.10 30.62
C VAL A 43 18.64 1.20 31.58
N GLY A 44 19.87 1.20 31.06
CA GLY A 44 21.10 1.42 31.85
C GLY A 44 21.52 0.29 32.78
N ASP A 45 20.61 -0.64 33.14
CA ASP A 45 20.88 -1.73 34.08
C ASP A 45 21.07 -3.10 33.37
N PRO A 46 22.27 -3.73 33.44
CA PRO A 46 22.57 -4.96 32.72
C PRO A 46 21.68 -6.14 33.10
N ALA A 47 21.45 -6.32 34.40
CA ALA A 47 20.65 -7.43 34.94
C ALA A 47 19.20 -7.33 34.45
N THR A 48 18.63 -6.13 34.49
CA THR A 48 17.29 -5.85 33.97
C THR A 48 17.21 -6.05 32.46
N ILE A 49 18.19 -5.58 31.69
CA ILE A 49 18.20 -5.79 30.24
C ILE A 49 18.20 -7.28 29.91
N LEU A 50 19.07 -8.06 30.56
CA LEU A 50 19.11 -9.50 30.36
C LEU A 50 17.79 -10.19 30.80
N ALA A 51 17.21 -9.74 31.91
CA ALA A 51 15.91 -10.22 32.37
C ALA A 51 14.80 -9.94 31.34
N LEU A 52 14.79 -8.76 30.70
CA LEU A 52 13.83 -8.45 29.63
C LEU A 52 13.99 -9.42 28.46
N TRP A 53 15.20 -9.69 27.99
CA TRP A 53 15.45 -10.69 26.93
C TRP A 53 14.95 -12.08 27.32
N ALA A 54 15.25 -12.54 28.53
CA ALA A 54 14.84 -13.86 29.00
C ALA A 54 13.31 -13.97 29.18
N VAL A 55 12.68 -12.98 29.81
CA VAL A 55 11.24 -12.95 30.09
C VAL A 55 10.44 -12.85 28.80
N PHE A 56 10.78 -11.92 27.90
CA PHE A 56 10.08 -11.83 26.61
C PHE A 56 10.39 -13.01 25.69
N GLY A 57 11.58 -13.63 25.80
CA GLY A 57 11.87 -14.90 25.14
C GLY A 57 10.95 -16.03 25.62
N LEU A 58 10.72 -16.14 26.92
CA LEU A 58 9.80 -17.11 27.51
C LEU A 58 8.34 -16.82 27.14
N VAL A 59 7.91 -15.56 27.21
CA VAL A 59 6.57 -15.12 26.77
C VAL A 59 6.37 -15.52 25.31
N THR A 60 7.29 -15.15 24.42
CA THR A 60 7.19 -15.47 22.98
C THR A 60 7.19 -16.99 22.74
N LEU A 61 8.00 -17.77 23.48
CA LEU A 61 7.96 -19.23 23.41
C LEU A 61 6.59 -19.80 23.78
N CYS A 62 5.94 -19.23 24.79
CA CYS A 62 4.58 -19.63 25.16
C CYS A 62 3.56 -19.32 24.06
N GLY A 63 3.67 -18.14 23.43
CA GLY A 63 2.87 -17.78 22.26
C GLY A 63 3.11 -18.71 21.07
N ALA A 64 4.37 -19.06 20.80
CA ALA A 64 4.78 -19.98 19.76
C ALA A 64 4.21 -21.39 19.97
N LEU A 65 4.19 -21.89 21.21
CA LEU A 65 3.56 -23.17 21.54
C LEU A 65 2.04 -23.14 21.28
N ALA A 66 1.36 -22.06 21.66
CA ALA A 66 -0.06 -21.89 21.37
C ALA A 66 -0.33 -21.82 19.85
N LEU A 67 0.50 -21.08 19.12
CA LEU A 67 0.42 -20.98 17.67
C LEU A 67 0.71 -22.33 16.98
N ALA A 68 1.63 -23.13 17.52
CA ALA A 68 1.91 -24.47 16.98
C ALA A 68 0.67 -25.38 17.04
N GLU A 69 -0.17 -25.27 18.07
CA GLU A 69 -1.47 -25.98 18.13
C GLU A 69 -2.37 -25.50 17.00
N LEU A 70 -2.59 -24.18 16.89
CA LEU A 70 -3.45 -23.59 15.86
C LEU A 70 -2.97 -23.90 14.44
N SER A 71 -1.68 -23.77 14.17
CA SER A 71 -1.08 -24.05 12.86
C SER A 71 -1.08 -25.51 12.47
N SER A 72 -1.03 -26.42 13.44
CA SER A 72 -1.20 -27.86 13.18
C SER A 72 -2.66 -28.26 12.97
N MET A 73 -3.59 -27.54 13.61
CA MET A 73 -5.03 -27.80 13.56
C MET A 73 -5.69 -27.18 12.32
N LEU A 74 -5.25 -25.99 11.89
CA LEU A 74 -5.79 -25.23 10.77
C LEU A 74 -4.67 -24.83 9.79
N PRO A 75 -4.04 -25.78 9.07
CA PRO A 75 -2.87 -25.52 8.24
C PRO A 75 -3.22 -24.87 6.89
N ARG A 76 -3.75 -23.65 6.93
CA ARG A 76 -4.14 -22.86 5.76
C ARG A 76 -3.28 -21.61 5.59
N THR A 77 -3.22 -21.12 4.36
CA THR A 77 -2.56 -19.87 4.00
C THR A 77 -3.22 -18.69 4.71
N GLY A 78 -2.41 -17.74 5.19
CA GLY A 78 -2.88 -16.58 5.96
C GLY A 78 -2.71 -16.70 7.47
N GLY A 79 -2.45 -17.91 8.00
CA GLY A 79 -1.97 -18.11 9.37
C GLY A 79 -2.92 -17.55 10.43
N VAL A 80 -2.43 -16.61 11.23
CA VAL A 80 -3.20 -15.97 12.33
C VAL A 80 -4.57 -15.46 11.89
N TYR A 81 -4.69 -14.93 10.66
CA TYR A 81 -5.97 -14.53 10.08
C TYR A 81 -7.02 -15.66 10.14
N VAL A 82 -6.63 -16.87 9.72
CA VAL A 82 -7.50 -18.05 9.69
C VAL A 82 -7.93 -18.44 11.10
N TYR A 83 -7.02 -18.33 12.07
CA TYR A 83 -7.29 -18.70 13.47
C TYR A 83 -8.27 -17.73 14.13
N LEU A 84 -8.09 -16.43 13.87
CA LEU A 84 -8.99 -15.40 14.36
C LEU A 84 -10.38 -15.54 13.74
N ARG A 85 -10.47 -15.84 12.44
CA ARG A 85 -11.74 -16.12 11.75
C ARG A 85 -12.46 -17.31 12.37
N ALA A 86 -11.75 -18.42 12.59
CA ALA A 86 -12.32 -19.62 13.18
C ALA A 86 -12.81 -19.41 14.62
N ALA A 87 -12.08 -18.62 15.43
CA ALA A 87 -12.41 -18.41 16.83
C ALA A 87 -13.49 -17.34 17.05
N TYR A 88 -13.38 -16.20 16.37
CA TYR A 88 -14.13 -14.97 16.66
C TYR A 88 -15.02 -14.50 15.49
N GLY A 89 -14.87 -15.09 14.30
CA GLY A 89 -15.65 -14.74 13.11
C GLY A 89 -14.98 -13.70 12.21
N ASP A 90 -15.67 -13.37 11.12
CA ASP A 90 -15.15 -12.55 10.01
C ASP A 90 -14.73 -11.14 10.42
N ALA A 91 -15.39 -10.52 11.40
CA ALA A 91 -15.07 -9.15 11.85
C ALA A 91 -13.64 -9.06 12.44
N ALA A 92 -13.30 -9.99 13.35
CA ALA A 92 -11.98 -10.03 13.96
C ALA A 92 -10.89 -10.37 12.93
N ALA A 93 -11.21 -11.25 12.00
CA ALA A 93 -10.32 -11.63 10.90
C ALA A 93 -10.05 -10.44 9.96
N PHE A 94 -11.09 -9.67 9.64
CA PHE A 94 -11.00 -8.44 8.86
C PHE A 94 -10.10 -7.41 9.54
N VAL A 95 -10.32 -7.13 10.82
CA VAL A 95 -9.49 -6.16 11.58
C VAL A 95 -8.03 -6.57 11.58
N PHE A 96 -7.72 -7.86 11.77
CA PHE A 96 -6.35 -8.35 11.69
C PHE A 96 -5.73 -8.13 10.31
N GLY A 97 -6.44 -8.49 9.24
CA GLY A 97 -5.96 -8.30 7.88
C GLY A 97 -5.82 -6.82 7.47
N TRP A 98 -6.74 -5.96 7.93
CA TRP A 98 -6.69 -4.50 7.81
C TRP A 98 -5.41 -3.93 8.43
N LEU A 99 -5.09 -4.34 9.66
CA LEU A 99 -3.87 -3.93 10.35
C LEU A 99 -2.62 -4.43 9.62
N PHE A 100 -2.66 -5.67 9.13
CA PHE A 100 -1.54 -6.28 8.42
C PHE A 100 -1.23 -5.63 7.08
N LEU A 101 -2.28 -5.16 6.39
CA LEU A 101 -2.16 -4.47 5.11
C LEU A 101 -1.63 -3.03 5.30
N LEU A 102 -2.18 -2.29 6.26
CA LEU A 102 -1.96 -0.84 6.35
C LEU A 102 -0.83 -0.43 7.30
N VAL A 103 -0.66 -1.15 8.40
CA VAL A 103 0.22 -0.71 9.50
C VAL A 103 1.38 -1.65 9.69
N THR A 104 1.11 -2.93 9.99
CA THR A 104 2.16 -3.80 10.55
C THR A 104 3.22 -4.18 9.53
N THR A 105 2.81 -4.72 8.38
CA THR A 105 3.78 -5.18 7.38
C THR A 105 4.58 -4.02 6.78
N PRO A 106 3.96 -2.90 6.35
CA PRO A 106 4.71 -1.75 5.83
C PRO A 106 5.69 -1.17 6.86
N ALA A 107 5.29 -1.06 8.13
CA ALA A 107 6.16 -0.52 9.19
C ALA A 107 7.34 -1.44 9.49
N THR A 108 7.11 -2.74 9.65
CA THR A 108 8.17 -3.71 9.94
C THR A 108 9.16 -3.81 8.80
N ASN A 109 8.68 -3.90 7.55
CA ASN A 109 9.55 -3.92 6.37
C ASN A 109 10.28 -2.60 6.21
N GLY A 110 9.62 -1.48 6.49
CA GLY A 110 10.22 -0.16 6.40
C GLY A 110 11.35 0.02 7.42
N ALA A 111 11.16 -0.42 8.66
CA ALA A 111 12.21 -0.38 9.68
C ALA A 111 13.43 -1.21 9.26
N LEU A 112 13.22 -2.44 8.75
CA LEU A 112 14.31 -3.27 8.25
C LEU A 112 15.03 -2.62 7.06
N ALA A 113 14.29 -2.04 6.11
CA ALA A 113 14.85 -1.35 4.94
C ALA A 113 15.65 -0.10 5.31
N THR A 114 15.16 0.70 6.28
CA THR A 114 15.89 1.87 6.80
C THR A 114 17.20 1.46 7.44
N PHE A 115 17.20 0.45 8.32
CA PHE A 115 18.42 -0.02 8.97
C PHE A 115 19.41 -0.66 7.96
N PHE A 116 18.90 -1.33 6.93
CA PHE A 116 19.72 -1.80 5.81
C PHE A 116 20.42 -0.65 5.08
N GLY A 117 19.69 0.44 4.83
CA GLY A 117 20.24 1.66 4.23
C GLY A 117 21.34 2.30 5.08
N GLU A 118 21.11 2.45 6.39
CA GLU A 118 22.11 2.97 7.33
C GLU A 118 23.40 2.13 7.32
N LEU A 119 23.29 0.80 7.31
CA LEU A 119 24.44 -0.10 7.28
C LEU A 119 25.22 0.00 5.96
N ILE A 120 24.55 0.00 4.80
CA ILE A 120 25.24 0.12 3.50
C ILE A 120 25.97 1.45 3.39
N LEU A 121 25.31 2.55 3.77
CA LEU A 121 25.91 3.88 3.66
C LEU A 121 27.08 4.01 4.66
N GLY A 122 26.93 3.46 5.86
CA GLY A 122 28.01 3.38 6.85
C GLY A 122 29.22 2.57 6.37
N ILE A 123 29.00 1.41 5.73
CA ILE A 123 30.09 0.57 5.19
C ILE A 123 30.81 1.26 4.03
N THR A 124 30.07 1.96 3.18
CA THR A 124 30.61 2.65 1.99
C THR A 124 31.21 4.02 2.30
N GLY A 125 31.09 4.50 3.55
CA GLY A 125 31.57 5.81 3.98
C GLY A 125 30.77 6.98 3.37
N VAL A 126 29.60 6.70 2.78
CA VAL A 126 28.73 7.73 2.22
C VAL A 126 27.99 8.41 3.36
N GLU A 127 28.19 9.71 3.53
CA GLU A 127 27.53 10.47 4.58
C GLU A 127 25.99 10.38 4.46
N PHE A 128 25.31 10.28 5.59
CA PHE A 128 23.85 10.31 5.68
C PHE A 128 23.44 11.00 6.98
N GLY A 129 22.18 11.42 7.06
CA GLY A 129 21.65 12.14 8.22
C GLY A 129 20.81 13.35 7.79
N PRO A 130 20.60 14.33 8.68
CA PRO A 130 19.72 15.48 8.42
C PRO A 130 20.10 16.29 7.17
N ALA A 131 21.40 16.37 6.84
CA ALA A 131 21.89 17.04 5.63
C ALA A 131 21.57 16.26 4.33
N PHE A 132 21.40 14.94 4.41
CA PHE A 132 21.11 14.07 3.28
C PHE A 132 19.92 13.14 3.61
N PRO A 133 18.72 13.69 3.86
CA PRO A 133 17.60 12.94 4.44
C PRO A 133 17.04 11.85 3.54
N TRP A 134 17.40 11.86 2.25
CA TRP A 134 16.87 10.94 1.24
C TRP A 134 17.77 9.75 0.93
N ARG A 135 19.04 9.75 1.36
CA ARG A 135 19.99 8.66 1.03
C ARG A 135 19.56 7.32 1.64
N VAL A 136 19.20 7.31 2.92
CA VAL A 136 18.73 6.09 3.61
C VAL A 136 17.40 5.61 3.00
N PRO A 137 16.34 6.44 2.84
CA PRO A 137 15.11 6.03 2.18
C PRO A 137 15.30 5.50 0.75
N ALA A 138 16.19 6.11 -0.04
CA ALA A 138 16.46 5.66 -1.40
C ALA A 138 17.06 4.24 -1.43
N VAL A 139 18.07 3.97 -0.60
CA VAL A 139 18.65 2.62 -0.47
C VAL A 139 17.59 1.63 0.05
N GLY A 140 16.80 2.04 1.04
CA GLY A 140 15.68 1.26 1.57
C GLY A 140 14.63 0.89 0.51
N ALA A 141 14.24 1.84 -0.34
CA ALA A 141 13.30 1.60 -1.42
C ALA A 141 13.86 0.64 -2.47
N VAL A 142 15.12 0.83 -2.87
CA VAL A 142 15.80 -0.06 -3.83
C VAL A 142 15.81 -1.49 -3.32
N ILE A 143 16.17 -1.73 -2.05
CA ILE A 143 16.22 -3.09 -1.53
C ILE A 143 14.83 -3.75 -1.45
N VAL A 144 13.79 -2.99 -1.09
CA VAL A 144 12.40 -3.48 -1.10
C VAL A 144 11.99 -3.87 -2.52
N LEU A 145 12.28 -3.05 -3.53
CA LEU A 145 11.96 -3.34 -4.93
C LEU A 145 12.69 -4.57 -5.45
N VAL A 146 13.99 -4.71 -5.16
CA VAL A 146 14.79 -5.90 -5.54
C VAL A 146 14.18 -7.16 -4.94
N LEU A 147 13.90 -7.16 -3.64
CA LEU A 147 13.31 -8.31 -2.96
C LEU A 147 11.87 -8.60 -3.42
N THR A 148 11.13 -7.57 -3.80
CA THR A 148 9.80 -7.71 -4.40
C THR A 148 9.90 -8.51 -5.70
N VAL A 149 10.77 -8.10 -6.63
CA VAL A 149 10.98 -8.81 -7.90
C VAL A 149 11.39 -10.27 -7.66
N VAL A 150 12.30 -10.53 -6.72
CA VAL A 150 12.73 -11.90 -6.37
C VAL A 150 11.55 -12.75 -5.89
N ASN A 151 10.68 -12.20 -5.04
CA ASN A 151 9.53 -12.93 -4.48
C ASN A 151 8.35 -13.07 -5.45
N LEU A 152 8.28 -12.25 -6.51
CA LEU A 152 7.33 -12.45 -7.61
C LEU A 152 7.66 -13.68 -8.46
N LEU A 153 8.95 -13.99 -8.64
CA LEU A 153 9.45 -15.08 -9.49
C LEU A 153 9.35 -16.49 -8.87
N GLY A 154 8.72 -16.64 -7.70
CA GLY A 154 8.33 -17.95 -7.16
C GLY A 154 8.78 -18.23 -5.72
N ALA A 155 7.89 -18.86 -4.94
CA ALA A 155 8.11 -19.15 -3.52
C ALA A 155 9.30 -20.09 -3.23
N ARG A 156 9.64 -21.01 -4.16
CA ARG A 156 10.80 -21.90 -4.02
C ARG A 156 12.12 -21.14 -4.03
N LEU A 157 12.26 -20.18 -4.94
CA LEU A 157 13.45 -19.34 -5.04
C LEU A 157 13.59 -18.47 -3.78
N GLY A 158 12.49 -17.83 -3.36
CA GLY A 158 12.45 -17.04 -2.12
C GLY A 158 12.82 -17.86 -0.88
N SER A 159 12.34 -19.11 -0.77
CA SER A 159 12.68 -20.02 0.34
C SER A 159 14.14 -20.52 0.30
N ALA A 160 14.73 -20.71 -0.88
CA ALA A 160 16.13 -21.11 -1.02
C ALA A 160 17.06 -19.98 -0.56
N VAL A 161 16.80 -18.76 -1.03
CA VAL A 161 17.48 -17.53 -0.59
C VAL A 161 17.36 -17.37 0.92
N GLN A 162 16.16 -17.58 1.47
CA GLN A 162 15.91 -17.51 2.91
C GLN A 162 16.77 -18.50 3.70
N THR A 163 16.91 -19.73 3.22
CA THR A 163 17.67 -20.79 3.90
C THR A 163 19.15 -20.42 3.99
N PHE A 164 19.73 -19.99 2.88
CA PHE A 164 21.13 -19.57 2.82
C PHE A 164 21.42 -18.39 3.77
N LEU A 165 20.58 -17.35 3.74
CA LEU A 165 20.74 -16.17 4.60
C LEU A 165 20.52 -16.47 6.08
N THR A 166 19.68 -17.45 6.40
CA THR A 166 19.45 -17.88 7.78
C THR A 166 20.67 -18.56 8.37
N LEU A 167 21.39 -19.37 7.57
CA LEU A 167 22.65 -19.98 8.01
C LEU A 167 23.70 -18.92 8.32
N ILE A 168 23.83 -17.90 7.46
CA ILE A 168 24.77 -16.78 7.67
C ILE A 168 24.51 -16.07 9.00
N LYS A 169 23.26 -15.67 9.27
CA LYS A 169 22.95 -14.92 10.49
C LYS A 169 23.09 -15.76 11.77
N VAL A 170 22.75 -17.05 11.73
CA VAL A 170 22.95 -17.96 12.87
C VAL A 170 24.44 -18.15 13.13
N ALA A 171 25.23 -18.40 12.08
CA ALA A 171 26.68 -18.52 12.20
C ALA A 171 27.31 -17.22 12.72
N ALA A 172 26.87 -16.06 12.22
CA ALA A 172 27.36 -14.76 12.67
C ALA A 172 27.11 -14.53 14.17
N LEU A 173 25.92 -14.88 14.68
CA LEU A 173 25.61 -14.77 16.11
C LEU A 173 26.44 -15.76 16.95
N LEU A 174 26.62 -17.00 16.50
CA LEU A 174 27.45 -17.98 17.21
C LEU A 174 28.92 -17.55 17.27
N VAL A 175 29.47 -17.05 16.16
CA VAL A 175 30.83 -16.52 16.10
C VAL A 175 30.94 -15.30 17.01
N LEU A 176 29.99 -14.38 16.95
CA LEU A 176 29.98 -13.18 17.79
C LEU A 176 29.91 -13.53 19.28
N MET A 177 29.09 -14.51 19.66
CA MET A 177 29.04 -15.06 21.02
C MET A 177 30.41 -15.59 21.44
N ALA A 178 31.01 -16.45 20.63
CA ALA A 178 32.32 -17.04 20.93
C ALA A 178 33.41 -15.97 21.07
N VAL A 179 33.50 -15.03 20.11
CA VAL A 179 34.49 -13.94 20.12
C VAL A 179 34.32 -13.05 21.35
N SER A 180 33.08 -12.75 21.75
CA SER A 180 32.81 -11.93 22.93
C SER A 180 33.47 -12.47 24.20
N PHE A 181 33.50 -13.79 24.37
CA PHE A 181 34.15 -14.42 25.53
C PHE A 181 35.69 -14.44 25.46
N THR A 182 36.28 -14.08 24.32
CA THR A 182 37.75 -14.03 24.13
C THR A 182 38.35 -12.65 24.33
N LEU A 183 37.54 -11.60 24.54
CA LEU A 183 38.05 -10.23 24.62
C LEU A 183 38.82 -9.96 25.92
N PRO A 184 39.98 -9.26 25.85
CA PRO A 184 40.70 -8.81 27.04
C PRO A 184 39.84 -7.88 27.88
N GLY A 185 39.72 -8.14 29.18
CA GLY A 185 38.88 -7.34 30.09
C GLY A 185 37.42 -7.80 30.21
N GLY A 186 37.03 -8.86 29.50
CA GLY A 186 35.71 -9.44 29.66
C GLY A 186 35.51 -10.11 31.02
N ARG A 187 34.37 -9.86 31.66
CA ARG A 187 34.06 -10.38 33.01
C ARG A 187 32.56 -10.46 33.26
N PHE A 188 32.13 -11.52 33.95
CA PHE A 188 30.73 -11.69 34.34
C PHE A 188 30.23 -10.63 35.33
N ALA A 189 31.13 -9.91 36.01
CA ALA A 189 30.77 -8.81 36.89
C ALA A 189 30.04 -7.67 36.16
N HIS A 190 30.21 -7.53 34.84
CA HIS A 190 29.47 -6.56 34.03
C HIS A 190 27.96 -6.85 33.93
N LEU A 191 27.52 -8.07 34.27
CA LEU A 191 26.11 -8.44 34.31
C LEU A 191 25.44 -8.06 35.63
N ALA A 192 26.21 -7.65 36.64
CA ALA A 192 25.67 -7.27 37.92
C ALA A 192 24.78 -6.01 37.79
N PRO A 193 23.73 -5.90 38.61
CA PRO A 193 22.91 -4.69 38.65
C PRO A 193 23.75 -3.48 39.08
N LEU A 194 23.45 -2.31 38.50
CA LEU A 194 24.15 -1.07 38.81
C LEU A 194 23.42 -0.25 39.89
N PRO A 195 24.16 0.53 40.71
CA PRO A 195 23.56 1.50 41.62
C PRO A 195 22.73 2.53 40.84
N GLY A 196 21.47 2.76 41.25
CA GLY A 196 20.53 3.64 40.56
C GLY A 196 19.28 2.93 40.03
N GLY A 197 19.34 1.60 39.87
CA GLY A 197 18.22 0.78 39.41
C GLY A 197 17.86 1.02 37.93
N PRO A 198 16.92 0.25 37.37
CA PRO A 198 16.56 0.40 35.97
C PRO A 198 15.74 1.66 35.72
N HIS A 199 15.91 2.24 34.53
CA HIS A 199 15.07 3.32 34.01
C HIS A 199 14.36 2.85 32.73
N GLY A 200 13.40 3.62 32.21
CA GLY A 200 12.89 3.41 30.85
C GLY A 200 12.35 2.01 30.54
N LEU A 201 11.86 1.26 31.52
CA LEU A 201 11.47 -0.16 31.39
C LEU A 201 10.48 -0.41 30.23
N GLY A 202 9.56 0.52 30.00
CA GLY A 202 8.63 0.46 28.87
C GLY A 202 9.32 0.49 27.51
N LEU A 203 10.31 1.38 27.34
CA LEU A 203 11.10 1.49 26.10
C LEU A 203 11.98 0.26 25.91
N GLY A 204 12.54 -0.27 26.99
CA GLY A 204 13.29 -1.52 26.98
C GLY A 204 12.43 -2.72 26.57
N ALA A 205 11.21 -2.82 27.10
CA ALA A 205 10.25 -3.84 26.68
C ALA A 205 9.94 -3.74 25.18
N ALA A 206 9.65 -2.53 24.66
CA ALA A 206 9.42 -2.33 23.22
C ALA A 206 10.61 -2.77 22.36
N ALA A 207 11.84 -2.46 22.79
CA ALA A 207 13.06 -2.84 22.08
C ALA A 207 13.24 -4.37 22.00
N VAL A 208 13.00 -5.09 23.10
CA VAL A 208 13.12 -6.56 23.13
C VAL A 208 11.97 -7.23 22.38
N ILE A 209 10.73 -6.73 22.53
CA ILE A 209 9.57 -7.23 21.79
C ILE A 209 9.80 -7.10 20.28
N TRP A 210 10.32 -5.95 19.81
CA TRP A 210 10.71 -5.78 18.40
C TRP A 210 11.71 -6.85 17.94
N ALA A 211 12.70 -7.18 18.77
CA ALA A 211 13.70 -8.17 18.39
C ALA A 211 13.10 -9.58 18.24
N TYR A 212 12.11 -9.92 19.06
CA TYR A 212 11.40 -11.20 18.99
C TYR A 212 10.30 -11.23 17.92
N ASP A 213 9.96 -10.12 17.29
CA ASP A 213 8.92 -10.06 16.26
C ASP A 213 9.26 -10.91 15.03
N GLY A 214 8.26 -11.54 14.41
CA GLY A 214 8.42 -12.33 13.18
C GLY A 214 8.18 -13.84 13.33
N TRP A 215 8.14 -14.37 14.56
CA TRP A 215 7.91 -15.80 14.81
C TRP A 215 6.59 -16.34 14.24
N ILE A 216 5.58 -15.47 14.08
CA ILE A 216 4.28 -15.81 13.52
C ILE A 216 4.29 -16.01 12.00
N SER A 217 5.30 -15.50 11.29
CA SER A 217 5.38 -15.47 9.83
C SER A 217 5.29 -16.86 9.20
N VAL A 218 5.81 -17.87 9.90
CA VAL A 218 5.75 -19.26 9.42
C VAL A 218 4.32 -19.82 9.40
N SER A 219 3.41 -19.31 10.24
CA SER A 219 2.00 -19.69 10.19
C SER A 219 1.31 -19.19 8.92
N MET A 220 1.75 -18.05 8.37
CA MET A 220 1.14 -17.45 7.18
C MET A 220 1.39 -18.29 5.92
N ILE A 221 2.51 -19.03 5.90
CA ILE A 221 2.88 -19.97 4.84
C ILE A 221 2.46 -21.41 5.14
N ALA A 222 1.68 -21.67 6.19
CA ALA A 222 1.35 -23.03 6.62
C ALA A 222 0.68 -23.89 5.52
N GLY A 223 -0.12 -23.26 4.65
CA GLY A 223 -0.77 -23.93 3.51
C GLY A 223 0.21 -24.47 2.46
N GLU A 224 1.44 -23.95 2.42
CA GLU A 224 2.51 -24.35 1.48
C GLU A 224 3.53 -25.31 2.11
N VAL A 225 3.40 -25.61 3.41
CA VAL A 225 4.28 -26.56 4.11
C VAL A 225 3.88 -27.99 3.79
N VAL A 226 4.87 -28.84 3.53
CA VAL A 226 4.68 -30.27 3.27
C VAL A 226 4.27 -30.97 4.57
N ALA A 227 3.20 -31.78 4.55
CA ALA A 227 2.67 -32.46 5.74
C ALA A 227 2.53 -31.53 6.96
N PRO A 228 1.76 -30.43 6.83
CA PRO A 228 1.81 -29.30 7.76
C PRO A 228 1.37 -29.69 9.18
N GLU A 229 0.41 -30.60 9.33
CA GLU A 229 -0.06 -31.17 10.61
C GLU A 229 1.08 -31.73 11.48
N ARG A 230 2.14 -32.27 10.84
CA ARG A 230 3.29 -32.88 11.51
C ARG A 230 4.48 -31.94 11.59
N LEU A 231 4.75 -31.17 10.53
CA LEU A 231 5.94 -30.32 10.45
C LEU A 231 5.77 -28.99 11.19
N MET A 232 4.59 -28.36 11.17
CA MET A 232 4.39 -27.02 11.74
C MET A 232 4.84 -26.93 13.20
N ARG A 233 4.44 -27.90 14.03
CA ARG A 233 4.86 -27.94 15.45
C ARG A 233 6.37 -28.01 15.64
N ARG A 234 7.07 -28.79 14.80
CA ARG A 234 8.53 -28.98 14.91
C ARG A 234 9.25 -27.71 14.46
N ILE A 235 8.77 -27.10 13.38
CA ILE A 235 9.31 -25.85 12.84
C ILE A 235 9.20 -24.73 13.86
N ILE A 236 8.00 -24.51 14.42
CA ILE A 236 7.74 -23.41 15.36
C ILE A 236 8.54 -23.57 16.65
N VAL A 237 8.51 -24.77 17.25
CA VAL A 237 9.21 -25.03 18.53
C VAL A 237 10.72 -24.95 18.36
N ALA A 238 11.28 -25.63 17.34
CA ALA A 238 12.72 -25.60 17.11
C ALA A 238 13.20 -24.18 16.78
N GLY A 239 12.48 -23.47 15.92
CA GLY A 239 12.81 -22.10 15.54
C GLY A 239 12.83 -21.16 16.75
N MET A 240 11.80 -21.21 17.59
CA MET A 240 11.71 -20.33 18.75
C MET A 240 12.79 -20.65 19.80
N LEU A 241 13.07 -21.92 20.06
CA LEU A 241 14.17 -22.32 20.96
C LEU A 241 15.53 -21.82 20.45
N THR A 242 15.78 -21.92 19.14
CA THR A 242 16.99 -21.37 18.51
C THR A 242 17.08 -19.86 18.70
N ILE A 243 15.99 -19.12 18.47
CA ILE A 243 15.97 -17.66 18.63
C ILE A 243 16.24 -17.25 20.08
N VAL A 244 15.55 -17.86 21.06
CA VAL A 244 15.76 -17.55 22.49
C VAL A 244 17.21 -17.82 22.89
N PHE A 245 17.76 -18.98 22.51
CA PHE A 245 19.15 -19.33 22.78
C PHE A 245 20.13 -18.30 22.23
N LEU A 246 19.98 -17.93 20.95
CA LEU A 246 20.89 -16.99 20.30
C LEU A 246 20.78 -15.58 20.87
N TYR A 247 19.58 -15.11 21.20
CA TYR A 247 19.37 -13.76 21.71
C TYR A 247 19.89 -13.59 23.14
N VAL A 248 19.52 -14.50 24.03
CA VAL A 248 20.01 -14.46 25.42
C VAL A 248 21.51 -14.69 25.43
N GLY A 249 22.01 -15.65 24.66
CA GLY A 249 23.43 -15.95 24.55
C GLY A 249 24.26 -14.79 24.01
N ALA A 250 23.80 -14.11 22.94
CA ALA A 250 24.48 -12.94 22.39
C ALA A 250 24.54 -11.79 23.39
N ASN A 251 23.45 -11.50 24.11
CA ASN A 251 23.44 -10.42 25.10
C ASN A 251 24.33 -10.73 26.31
N ILE A 252 24.41 -11.98 26.77
CA ILE A 252 25.40 -12.40 27.78
C ILE A 252 26.82 -12.15 27.25
N GLY A 253 27.09 -12.49 25.99
CA GLY A 253 28.37 -12.19 25.33
C GLY A 253 28.67 -10.69 25.31
N TYR A 254 27.70 -9.85 24.93
CA TYR A 254 27.89 -8.40 24.87
C TYR A 254 28.24 -7.79 26.23
N PHE A 255 27.51 -8.17 27.28
CA PHE A 255 27.81 -7.69 28.64
C PHE A 255 29.13 -8.27 29.17
N TYR A 256 29.43 -9.54 28.88
CA TYR A 256 30.75 -10.08 29.22
C TYR A 256 31.86 -9.23 28.59
N ALA A 257 31.74 -8.92 27.29
CA ALA A 257 32.71 -8.16 26.51
C ALA A 257 32.89 -6.70 26.97
N MET A 258 31.82 -6.01 27.38
CA MET A 258 31.91 -4.59 27.78
C MET A 258 30.87 -4.17 28.83
N PRO A 259 31.18 -3.18 29.69
CA PRO A 259 30.18 -2.55 30.56
C PRO A 259 29.05 -1.88 29.78
N VAL A 260 27.85 -1.84 30.37
CA VAL A 260 26.67 -1.19 29.76
C VAL A 260 26.87 0.30 29.44
N THR A 261 27.69 1.02 30.23
CA THR A 261 28.00 2.44 30.01
C THR A 261 28.81 2.66 28.73
N GLU A 262 29.69 1.72 28.38
CA GLU A 262 30.41 1.75 27.09
C GLU A 262 29.51 1.25 25.96
N MET A 263 28.68 0.23 26.21
CA MET A 263 27.70 -0.25 25.23
C MET A 263 26.77 0.86 24.75
N ALA A 264 26.37 1.78 25.64
CA ALA A 264 25.55 2.95 25.33
C ALA A 264 26.22 3.99 24.42
N ARG A 265 27.51 3.83 24.08
CA ARG A 265 28.27 4.71 23.18
C ARG A 265 28.50 4.13 21.79
N HIS A 266 28.13 2.86 21.58
CA HIS A 266 28.39 2.14 20.35
C HIS A 266 27.08 1.75 19.65
N PRO A 267 26.63 2.52 18.64
CA PRO A 267 25.35 2.31 17.95
C PRO A 267 25.16 0.90 17.33
N VAL A 268 26.27 0.21 17.05
CA VAL A 268 26.31 -1.18 16.57
C VAL A 268 27.34 -1.96 17.40
N VAL A 269 26.90 -2.43 18.57
CA VAL A 269 27.71 -3.19 19.54
C VAL A 269 28.54 -4.34 18.92
N PRO A 270 27.99 -5.16 18.00
CA PRO A 270 28.77 -6.23 17.35
C PRO A 270 29.99 -5.74 16.56
N GLN A 271 29.89 -4.60 15.89
CA GLN A 271 31.00 -4.03 15.10
C GLN A 271 32.18 -3.73 16.01
N TRP A 272 31.91 -3.13 17.18
CA TRP A 272 32.94 -2.82 18.15
C TRP A 272 33.60 -4.08 18.69
N ILE A 273 32.82 -5.10 19.09
CA ILE A 273 33.36 -6.36 19.63
C ILE A 273 34.30 -7.02 18.62
N MET A 274 33.88 -7.08 17.36
CA MET A 274 34.68 -7.69 16.31
C MET A 274 35.90 -6.84 15.93
N ALA A 275 35.79 -5.49 16.04
CA ALA A 275 36.93 -4.59 15.86
C ALA A 275 38.02 -4.83 16.91
N GLN A 276 37.62 -5.05 18.17
CA GLN A 276 38.59 -5.27 19.26
C GLN A 276 39.41 -6.55 19.06
N ARG A 277 38.84 -7.58 18.43
CA ARG A 277 39.55 -8.86 18.22
C ARG A 277 40.27 -8.96 16.88
N LEU A 278 39.64 -8.46 15.81
CA LEU A 278 40.08 -8.69 14.42
C LEU A 278 40.37 -7.38 13.67
N GLY A 279 40.43 -6.24 14.38
CA GLY A 279 40.64 -4.92 13.79
C GLY A 279 39.51 -4.46 12.86
N PRO A 280 39.74 -3.44 12.02
CA PRO A 280 38.73 -2.89 11.11
C PRO A 280 38.09 -3.94 10.19
N ALA A 281 38.85 -4.95 9.77
CA ALA A 281 38.35 -6.05 8.95
C ALA A 281 37.25 -6.86 9.68
N GLY A 282 37.40 -7.07 11.00
CA GLY A 282 36.39 -7.70 11.84
C GLY A 282 35.08 -6.93 11.88
N ALA A 283 35.17 -5.60 12.04
CA ALA A 283 34.01 -4.71 12.04
C ALA A 283 33.25 -4.76 10.71
N THR A 284 33.97 -4.72 9.58
CA THR A 284 33.36 -4.84 8.25
C THR A 284 32.71 -6.21 8.04
N LEU A 285 33.40 -7.30 8.43
CA LEU A 285 32.88 -8.66 8.28
C LEU A 285 31.55 -8.86 9.01
N ILE A 286 31.47 -8.44 10.28
CA ILE A 286 30.22 -8.54 11.03
C ILE A 286 29.15 -7.59 10.50
N SER A 287 29.53 -6.41 9.98
CA SER A 287 28.57 -5.50 9.34
C SER A 287 27.93 -6.13 8.11
N VAL A 288 28.70 -6.81 7.26
CA VAL A 288 28.19 -7.54 6.10
C VAL A 288 27.29 -8.70 6.54
N ALA A 289 27.66 -9.42 7.59
CA ALA A 289 26.81 -10.49 8.13
C ALA A 289 25.48 -9.96 8.70
N ILE A 290 25.50 -8.83 9.39
CA ILE A 290 24.29 -8.13 9.85
C ILE A 290 23.46 -7.68 8.65
N LEU A 291 24.09 -7.14 7.61
CA LEU A 291 23.42 -6.74 6.38
C LEU A 291 22.69 -7.92 5.71
N CYS A 292 23.35 -9.07 5.59
CA CYS A 292 22.72 -10.32 5.14
C CYS A 292 21.56 -10.75 6.05
N SER A 293 21.69 -10.54 7.37
CA SER A 293 20.63 -10.83 8.32
C SER A 293 19.38 -9.97 8.07
N VAL A 294 19.56 -8.65 7.96
CA VAL A 294 18.47 -7.69 7.73
C VAL A 294 17.82 -7.94 6.36
N PHE A 295 18.63 -8.16 5.31
CA PHE A 295 18.16 -8.57 3.99
C PHE A 295 17.29 -9.84 4.07
N GLY A 296 17.75 -10.87 4.79
CA GLY A 296 17.01 -12.12 4.95
C GLY A 296 15.73 -11.98 5.76
N ALA A 297 15.68 -11.09 6.75
CA ALA A 297 14.45 -10.82 7.48
C ALA A 297 13.42 -10.10 6.60
N LEU A 298 13.88 -9.10 5.83
CA LEU A 298 13.04 -8.38 4.88
C LEU A 298 12.51 -9.30 3.77
N ASN A 299 13.36 -10.17 3.20
CA ASN A 299 12.95 -11.19 2.23
C ASN A 299 11.88 -12.12 2.81
N GLY A 300 12.09 -12.62 4.02
CA GLY A 300 11.14 -13.52 4.67
C GLY A 300 9.79 -12.85 4.95
N ASN A 301 9.76 -11.56 5.26
CA ASN A 301 8.52 -10.81 5.43
C ASN A 301 7.80 -10.57 4.09
N ILE A 302 8.51 -10.12 3.06
CA ILE A 302 7.97 -9.93 1.69
C ILE A 302 7.46 -11.25 1.12
N LEU A 303 8.10 -12.37 1.47
CA LEU A 303 7.58 -13.69 1.19
C LEU A 303 6.28 -13.91 1.98
N SER A 304 6.34 -14.02 3.30
CA SER A 304 5.27 -14.60 4.12
C SER A 304 4.04 -13.69 4.36
N ARG A 305 4.22 -12.41 4.68
CA ARG A 305 3.16 -11.52 5.16
C ARG A 305 2.08 -11.16 4.12
N PRO A 306 2.39 -11.06 2.80
CA PRO A 306 1.37 -10.89 1.75
C PRO A 306 0.30 -11.97 1.66
N ARG A 307 0.50 -13.12 2.32
CA ARG A 307 -0.49 -14.20 2.36
C ARG A 307 -1.72 -13.87 3.20
N VAL A 308 -1.60 -12.91 4.13
CA VAL A 308 -2.73 -12.43 4.94
C VAL A 308 -3.77 -11.71 4.08
N PRO A 309 -3.45 -10.62 3.36
CA PRO A 309 -4.43 -9.97 2.48
C PRO A 309 -4.87 -10.85 1.31
N TYR A 310 -4.01 -11.76 0.82
CA TYR A 310 -4.38 -12.76 -0.17
C TYR A 310 -5.52 -13.67 0.33
N ALA A 311 -5.37 -14.24 1.53
CA ALA A 311 -6.40 -15.10 2.13
C ALA A 311 -7.68 -14.31 2.45
N LEU A 312 -7.52 -13.10 2.99
CA LEU A 312 -8.64 -12.19 3.29
C LEU A 312 -9.49 -11.88 2.06
N ALA A 313 -8.85 -11.60 0.92
CA ALA A 313 -9.54 -11.30 -0.33
C ALA A 313 -10.26 -12.52 -0.93
N ARG A 314 -9.65 -13.71 -0.83
CA ARG A 314 -10.29 -14.96 -1.28
C ARG A 314 -11.54 -15.31 -0.46
N ASP A 315 -11.58 -14.89 0.79
CA ASP A 315 -12.74 -15.04 1.65
C ASP A 315 -13.80 -13.94 1.46
N GLY A 316 -13.63 -13.04 0.48
CA GLY A 316 -14.56 -11.94 0.19
C GLY A 316 -14.53 -10.81 1.23
N LEU A 317 -13.52 -10.80 2.10
CA LEU A 317 -13.35 -9.81 3.17
C LEU A 317 -12.39 -8.68 2.78
N ALA A 318 -11.84 -8.69 1.57
CA ALA A 318 -11.05 -7.60 1.01
C ALA A 318 -11.23 -7.50 -0.49
N LEU A 319 -10.53 -6.56 -1.12
CA LEU A 319 -10.61 -6.31 -2.55
C LEU A 319 -10.20 -7.56 -3.34
N PRO A 320 -11.03 -8.05 -4.28
CA PRO A 320 -10.81 -9.32 -4.97
C PRO A 320 -9.43 -9.45 -5.64
N PHE A 321 -8.89 -8.35 -6.16
CA PHE A 321 -7.60 -8.36 -6.85
C PHE A 321 -6.43 -8.78 -5.93
N LEU A 322 -6.52 -8.54 -4.61
CA LEU A 322 -5.50 -8.97 -3.64
C LEU A 322 -5.42 -10.50 -3.54
N GLY A 323 -6.49 -11.21 -3.91
CA GLY A 323 -6.59 -12.67 -3.94
C GLY A 323 -6.07 -13.31 -5.23
N LEU A 324 -5.49 -12.54 -6.15
CA LEU A 324 -4.95 -13.06 -7.40
C LEU A 324 -3.59 -13.74 -7.19
N ALA A 325 -3.44 -14.94 -7.74
CA ALA A 325 -2.17 -15.65 -7.82
C ALA A 325 -1.58 -15.55 -9.24
N HIS A 326 -0.26 -15.43 -9.33
CA HIS A 326 0.43 -15.31 -10.61
C HIS A 326 0.27 -16.61 -11.42
N PRO A 327 -0.18 -16.57 -12.69
CA PRO A 327 -0.50 -17.78 -13.46
C PRO A 327 0.66 -18.77 -13.60
N ARG A 328 1.88 -18.25 -13.83
CA ARG A 328 3.11 -19.05 -13.97
C ARG A 328 3.76 -19.49 -12.65
N TRP A 329 3.85 -18.60 -11.67
CA TRP A 329 4.68 -18.78 -10.48
C TRP A 329 3.89 -19.14 -9.23
N ALA A 330 2.56 -19.09 -9.28
CA ALA A 330 1.65 -19.34 -8.16
C ALA A 330 2.03 -18.53 -6.90
N THR A 331 2.36 -17.25 -7.08
CA THR A 331 2.67 -16.29 -6.00
C THR A 331 1.55 -15.26 -5.87
N PRO A 332 1.23 -14.77 -4.66
CA PRO A 332 0.19 -13.75 -4.44
C PRO A 332 0.70 -12.36 -4.88
N TYR A 333 0.94 -12.19 -6.17
CA TYR A 333 1.71 -11.08 -6.72
C TYR A 333 1.10 -9.70 -6.43
N THR A 334 -0.22 -9.56 -6.48
CA THR A 334 -0.90 -8.30 -6.20
C THR A 334 -0.75 -7.90 -4.74
N SER A 335 -0.92 -8.85 -3.82
CA SER A 335 -0.69 -8.63 -2.39
C SER A 335 0.76 -8.28 -2.08
N ILE A 336 1.73 -8.91 -2.76
CA ILE A 336 3.15 -8.58 -2.64
C ILE A 336 3.39 -7.14 -3.10
N LEU A 337 2.91 -6.77 -4.30
CA LEU A 337 3.08 -5.43 -4.87
C LEU A 337 2.48 -4.34 -3.97
N VAL A 338 1.25 -4.52 -3.50
CA VAL A 338 0.58 -3.53 -2.64
C VAL A 338 1.33 -3.32 -1.33
N GLN A 339 1.75 -4.39 -0.65
CA GLN A 339 2.49 -4.26 0.61
C GLN A 339 3.88 -3.66 0.41
N SER A 340 4.59 -4.01 -0.66
CA SER A 340 5.89 -3.43 -0.99
C SER A 340 5.78 -1.95 -1.33
N THR A 341 4.77 -1.54 -2.10
CA THR A 341 4.51 -0.12 -2.39
C THR A 341 4.20 0.66 -1.11
N ALA A 342 3.31 0.13 -0.25
CA ALA A 342 3.02 0.74 1.04
C ALA A 342 4.29 0.87 1.92
N THR A 343 5.16 -0.13 1.89
CA THR A 343 6.47 -0.09 2.58
C THR A 343 7.33 1.06 2.06
N VAL A 344 7.50 1.20 0.74
CA VAL A 344 8.32 2.25 0.12
C VAL A 344 7.80 3.64 0.48
N ILE A 345 6.49 3.84 0.42
CA ILE A 345 5.84 5.10 0.83
C ILE A 345 6.15 5.40 2.29
N LEU A 346 5.97 4.42 3.18
CA LEU A 346 6.17 4.62 4.61
C LEU A 346 7.63 4.91 4.98
N VAL A 347 8.60 4.27 4.31
CA VAL A 347 10.04 4.57 4.44
C VAL A 347 10.32 6.01 4.02
N ALA A 348 9.76 6.47 2.89
CA ALA A 348 9.94 7.83 2.39
C ALA A 348 9.31 8.90 3.30
N LEU A 349 8.20 8.57 3.98
CA LEU A 349 7.50 9.47 4.90
C LEU A 349 8.16 9.55 6.28
N LEU A 350 8.40 8.40 6.92
CA LEU A 350 8.85 8.37 8.32
C LEU A 350 10.36 8.51 8.48
N ARG A 351 11.15 8.01 7.52
CA ARG A 351 12.63 8.15 7.40
C ARG A 351 13.46 7.77 8.63
N ASP A 352 12.84 7.20 9.66
CA ASP A 352 13.46 6.93 10.96
C ASP A 352 13.05 5.54 11.47
N PHE A 353 14.06 4.78 11.88
CA PHE A 353 13.89 3.40 12.34
C PHE A 353 13.03 3.29 13.60
N ASP A 354 13.32 4.09 14.63
CA ASP A 354 12.65 3.92 15.93
C ASP A 354 11.18 4.35 15.87
N ARG A 355 10.86 5.40 15.08
CA ARG A 355 9.48 5.78 14.77
C ARG A 355 8.73 4.62 14.12
N LEU A 356 9.28 4.01 13.07
CA LEU A 356 8.66 2.88 12.38
C LEU A 356 8.38 1.70 13.32
N THR A 357 9.31 1.37 14.23
CA THR A 357 9.09 0.28 15.20
C THR A 357 8.03 0.63 16.25
N THR A 358 7.94 1.88 16.70
CA THR A 358 7.04 2.30 17.78
C THR A 358 5.57 2.34 17.35
N TYR A 359 5.29 2.73 16.10
CA TYR A 359 3.92 2.70 15.53
C TYR A 359 3.32 1.29 15.48
N PHE A 360 4.18 0.29 15.40
CA PHE A 360 3.83 -1.06 15.01
C PHE A 360 3.72 -2.02 16.18
N VAL A 361 4.71 -2.01 17.08
CA VAL A 361 4.90 -3.04 18.12
C VAL A 361 3.64 -3.23 18.95
N VAL A 362 3.03 -2.14 19.41
CA VAL A 362 1.84 -2.22 20.27
C VAL A 362 0.64 -2.79 19.53
N VAL A 363 0.46 -2.43 18.26
CA VAL A 363 -0.70 -2.83 17.46
C VAL A 363 -0.65 -4.32 17.11
N GLU A 364 0.49 -4.81 16.61
CA GLU A 364 0.60 -6.23 16.26
C GLU A 364 0.52 -7.12 17.50
N TRP A 365 1.26 -6.79 18.57
CA TRP A 365 1.27 -7.63 19.76
C TRP A 365 -0.05 -7.60 20.53
N PHE A 366 -0.81 -6.50 20.46
CA PHE A 366 -2.18 -6.49 20.94
C PHE A 366 -3.07 -7.46 20.15
N ALA A 367 -2.95 -7.50 18.81
CA ALA A 367 -3.66 -8.47 17.98
C ALA A 367 -3.23 -9.93 18.29
N LEU A 368 -1.97 -10.15 18.67
CA LEU A 368 -1.48 -11.47 19.06
C LEU A 368 -2.07 -11.99 20.38
N LEU A 369 -2.54 -11.11 21.28
CA LEU A 369 -3.34 -11.53 22.44
C LEU A 369 -4.56 -12.32 22.00
N PHE A 370 -5.30 -11.83 20.98
CA PHE A 370 -6.46 -12.52 20.43
C PHE A 370 -6.07 -13.82 19.71
N ALA A 371 -4.94 -13.79 18.98
CA ALA A 371 -4.43 -14.96 18.27
C ALA A 371 -4.13 -16.12 19.24
N VAL A 372 -3.45 -15.85 20.36
CA VAL A 372 -3.14 -16.88 21.36
C VAL A 372 -4.38 -17.27 22.16
N ALA A 373 -5.25 -16.32 22.51
CA ALA A 373 -6.53 -16.61 23.16
C ALA A 373 -7.46 -17.49 22.29
N ALA A 374 -7.27 -17.52 20.96
CA ALA A 374 -8.01 -18.39 20.05
C ALA A 374 -7.87 -19.88 20.41
N VAL A 375 -6.73 -20.31 20.98
CA VAL A 375 -6.58 -21.69 21.48
C VAL A 375 -7.62 -22.01 22.56
N VAL A 376 -7.79 -21.09 23.54
CA VAL A 376 -8.74 -21.24 24.64
C VAL A 376 -10.18 -21.28 24.09
N VAL A 377 -10.49 -20.39 23.14
CA VAL A 377 -11.82 -20.29 22.53
C VAL A 377 -12.15 -21.53 21.70
N LEU A 378 -11.23 -21.99 20.83
CA LEU A 378 -11.47 -23.12 19.94
C LEU A 378 -11.50 -24.45 20.69
N ARG A 379 -10.80 -24.59 21.82
CA ARG A 379 -10.95 -25.75 22.72
C ARG A 379 -12.34 -25.85 23.32
N ARG A 380 -13.04 -24.72 23.53
CA ARG A 380 -14.42 -24.69 24.05
C ARG A 380 -15.46 -24.82 22.93
N ARG A 381 -15.30 -24.09 21.84
CA ARG A 381 -16.29 -24.03 20.75
C ARG A 381 -16.26 -25.22 19.80
N GLN A 382 -15.09 -25.83 19.61
CA GLN A 382 -14.89 -26.94 18.67
C GLN A 382 -14.07 -28.06 19.33
N PRO A 383 -14.56 -28.69 20.41
CA PRO A 383 -13.79 -29.66 21.19
C PRO A 383 -13.37 -30.88 20.38
N ASP A 384 -14.19 -31.30 19.40
CA ASP A 384 -13.98 -32.55 18.64
C ASP A 384 -13.03 -32.41 17.45
N LEU A 385 -12.59 -31.18 17.11
CA LEU A 385 -11.62 -30.99 16.03
C LEU A 385 -10.30 -31.71 16.33
N PRO A 386 -9.74 -32.46 15.37
CA PRO A 386 -8.44 -33.11 15.53
C PRO A 386 -7.34 -32.08 15.86
N ARG A 387 -6.57 -32.36 16.91
CA ARG A 387 -5.44 -31.52 17.35
C ARG A 387 -4.14 -32.32 17.31
N PRO A 388 -3.44 -32.36 16.16
CA PRO A 388 -2.18 -33.11 16.02
C PRO A 388 -1.09 -32.66 17.00
N PHE A 389 -1.16 -31.41 17.45
CA PHE A 389 -0.38 -30.89 18.57
C PHE A 389 -1.33 -30.20 19.56
N ARG A 390 -1.11 -30.44 20.86
CA ARG A 390 -1.78 -29.73 21.94
C ARG A 390 -0.73 -28.99 22.76
N THR A 391 -0.97 -27.71 22.95
CA THR A 391 -0.15 -26.81 23.78
C THR A 391 0.04 -27.45 25.15
N PRO A 392 1.30 -27.68 25.57
CA PRO A 392 1.59 -28.28 26.86
C PRO A 392 1.21 -27.33 28.00
N LEU A 393 1.02 -27.88 29.20
CA LEU A 393 0.72 -27.11 30.42
C LEU A 393 -0.46 -26.14 30.27
N TYR A 394 -1.46 -26.50 29.46
CA TYR A 394 -2.69 -25.70 29.33
C TYR A 394 -3.45 -25.67 30.67
N PRO A 395 -4.00 -24.52 31.11
CA PRO A 395 -4.07 -23.23 30.41
C PRO A 395 -2.92 -22.25 30.70
N TRP A 396 -1.92 -22.65 31.49
CA TRP A 396 -0.86 -21.77 31.99
C TRP A 396 0.04 -21.20 30.91
N VAL A 397 0.40 -21.99 29.90
CA VAL A 397 1.26 -21.52 28.79
C VAL A 397 0.59 -20.37 28.01
N PRO A 398 -0.64 -20.51 27.48
CA PRO A 398 -1.34 -19.38 26.88
C PRO A 398 -1.53 -18.21 27.85
N LEU A 399 -1.85 -18.47 29.12
CA LEU A 399 -2.08 -17.42 30.11
C LEU A 399 -0.81 -16.60 30.37
N LEU A 400 0.36 -17.24 30.45
CA LEU A 400 1.64 -16.56 30.63
C LEU A 400 1.94 -15.63 29.45
N PHE A 401 1.65 -16.06 28.22
CA PHE A 401 1.76 -15.19 27.05
C PHE A 401 0.83 -13.98 27.16
N LEU A 402 -0.46 -14.22 27.49
CA LEU A 402 -1.47 -13.15 27.57
C LEU A 402 -1.12 -12.11 28.63
N VAL A 403 -0.78 -12.56 29.85
CA VAL A 403 -0.45 -11.67 30.97
C VAL A 403 0.87 -10.95 30.71
N GLY A 404 1.92 -11.67 30.29
CA GLY A 404 3.24 -11.09 30.03
C GLY A 404 3.21 -10.07 28.89
N THR A 405 2.50 -10.39 27.81
CA THR A 405 2.33 -9.47 26.68
C THR A 405 1.50 -8.25 27.08
N PHE A 406 0.36 -8.43 27.76
CA PHE A 406 -0.46 -7.30 28.20
C PHE A 406 0.30 -6.37 29.15
N ALA A 407 1.01 -6.92 30.13
CA ALA A 407 1.87 -6.13 31.03
C ALA A 407 2.97 -5.38 30.27
N GLY A 408 3.61 -6.04 29.29
CA GLY A 408 4.59 -5.42 28.40
C GLY A 408 4.02 -4.25 27.59
N LEU A 409 2.84 -4.43 27.00
CA LEU A 409 2.15 -3.38 26.22
C LEU A 409 1.78 -2.18 27.09
N VAL A 410 1.24 -2.41 28.29
CA VAL A 410 0.94 -1.34 29.25
C VAL A 410 2.21 -0.59 29.64
N ALA A 411 3.31 -1.30 29.90
CA ALA A 411 4.60 -0.69 30.21
C ALA A 411 5.13 0.15 29.04
N ILE A 412 5.01 -0.33 27.79
CA ILE A 412 5.42 0.39 26.59
C ILE A 412 4.61 1.67 26.42
N VAL A 413 3.27 1.58 26.44
CA VAL A 413 2.39 2.75 26.25
C VAL A 413 2.67 3.79 27.33
N ARG A 414 2.78 3.37 28.59
CA ARG A 414 3.15 4.26 29.69
C ARG A 414 4.53 4.88 29.48
N GLY A 415 5.53 4.07 29.11
CA GLY A 415 6.90 4.54 28.87
C GLY A 415 7.03 5.52 27.70
N GLU A 416 6.16 5.44 26.70
CA GLU A 416 6.09 6.40 25.58
C GLU A 416 5.39 7.71 25.98
N ILE A 417 4.36 7.64 26.84
CA ILE A 417 3.64 8.83 27.36
C ILE A 417 4.50 9.58 28.39
N ASP A 418 5.22 8.85 29.25
CA ASP A 418 6.06 9.41 30.32
C ASP A 418 7.37 10.03 29.79
N ARG A 419 7.60 10.04 28.46
CA ARG A 419 8.78 10.68 27.85
C ARG A 419 8.78 12.19 28.08
N PRO A 420 9.97 12.85 28.07
CA PRO A 420 10.05 14.31 28.11
C PRO A 420 9.25 14.99 26.99
N VAL A 421 9.22 14.35 25.82
CA VAL A 421 8.27 14.65 24.74
C VAL A 421 7.35 13.44 24.60
N PRO A 422 6.12 13.50 25.14
CA PRO A 422 5.19 12.38 25.09
C PRO A 422 4.92 11.91 23.67
N ASN A 423 4.98 10.59 23.47
CA ASN A 423 4.68 9.97 22.18
C ASN A 423 3.38 9.16 22.27
N TYR A 424 2.35 9.64 21.56
CA TYR A 424 1.03 9.01 21.53
C TYR A 424 0.84 8.05 20.34
N SER A 425 1.88 7.82 19.52
CA SER A 425 1.77 6.93 18.35
C SER A 425 1.25 5.51 18.65
N PRO A 426 1.56 4.88 19.80
CA PRO A 426 0.97 3.57 20.12
C PRO A 426 -0.55 3.62 20.28
N LEU A 427 -1.09 4.70 20.85
CA LEU A 427 -2.53 4.87 21.04
C LEU A 427 -3.25 5.11 19.71
N TRP A 428 -2.64 5.90 18.82
CA TRP A 428 -3.16 6.08 17.45
C TRP A 428 -3.23 4.75 16.71
N GLY A 429 -2.21 3.90 16.85
CA GLY A 429 -2.21 2.54 16.32
C GLY A 429 -3.39 1.69 16.81
N LEU A 430 -3.68 1.73 18.11
CA LEU A 430 -4.83 1.02 18.69
C LEU A 430 -6.18 1.59 18.22
N LEU A 431 -6.27 2.90 18.01
CA LEU A 431 -7.46 3.54 17.43
C LEU A 431 -7.68 3.11 15.98
N ILE A 432 -6.61 2.97 15.19
CA ILE A 432 -6.68 2.44 13.81
C ILE A 432 -7.12 0.98 13.80
N ALA A 433 -6.68 0.17 14.78
CA ALA A 433 -7.18 -1.18 14.99
C ALA A 433 -8.68 -1.19 15.30
N ALA A 434 -9.12 -0.35 16.23
CA ALA A 434 -10.52 -0.23 16.61
C ALA A 434 -11.40 0.25 15.43
N ALA A 435 -10.90 1.17 14.61
CA ALA A 435 -11.57 1.66 13.40
C ALA A 435 -11.80 0.56 12.34
N GLY A 436 -11.03 -0.53 12.37
CA GLY A 436 -11.28 -1.68 11.49
C GLY A 436 -12.66 -2.32 11.69
N PHE A 437 -13.25 -2.25 12.90
CA PHE A 437 -14.60 -2.79 13.17
C PHE A 437 -15.72 -2.02 12.47
N PRO A 438 -15.86 -0.69 12.63
CA PRO A 438 -16.87 0.06 11.87
C PRO A 438 -16.63 -0.02 10.36
N VAL A 439 -15.37 -0.06 9.91
CA VAL A 439 -15.04 -0.27 8.49
C VAL A 439 -15.51 -1.64 8.01
N TYR A 440 -15.35 -2.71 8.79
CA TYR A 440 -15.89 -4.04 8.44
C TYR A 440 -17.42 -4.03 8.30
N TRP A 441 -18.13 -3.39 9.24
CA TRP A 441 -19.59 -3.31 9.17
C TRP A 441 -20.08 -2.47 8.00
N ALA A 442 -19.36 -1.40 7.68
CA ALA A 442 -19.58 -0.65 6.45
C ALA A 442 -19.31 -1.53 5.22
N TRP A 443 -18.17 -2.24 5.16
CA TRP A 443 -17.80 -3.17 4.08
C TRP A 443 -18.89 -4.23 3.84
N ARG A 444 -19.53 -4.76 4.90
CA ARG A 444 -20.62 -5.74 4.74
C ARG A 444 -21.94 -5.14 4.25
N ARG A 445 -22.19 -3.86 4.52
CA ARG A 445 -23.43 -3.17 4.13
C ARG A 445 -23.31 -2.51 2.76
N LEU A 446 -22.09 -2.25 2.32
CA LEU A 446 -21.80 -1.56 1.08
C LEU A 446 -21.38 -2.57 0.01
N LYS A 447 -21.87 -2.39 -1.22
CA LYS A 447 -21.28 -3.09 -2.36
C LYS A 447 -19.82 -2.62 -2.51
N PRO A 448 -18.89 -3.48 -2.99
CA PRO A 448 -17.43 -3.27 -2.99
C PRO A 448 -16.87 -1.87 -3.33
N PRO A 449 -17.46 -1.04 -4.22
CA PRO A 449 -16.90 0.28 -4.54
C PRO A 449 -16.86 1.29 -3.38
N VAL A 450 -17.78 1.29 -2.42
CA VAL A 450 -17.81 2.33 -1.35
C VAL A 450 -16.77 2.07 -0.27
N ALA A 451 -16.34 0.81 -0.11
CA ALA A 451 -15.39 0.46 0.92
C ALA A 451 -13.91 0.73 0.53
N VAL A 452 -13.65 0.93 -0.77
CA VAL A 452 -12.35 1.44 -1.29
C VAL A 452 -12.14 2.90 -0.85
N ALA A 453 -13.17 3.74 -0.95
CA ALA A 453 -13.12 5.15 -0.55
C ALA A 453 -12.86 5.31 0.96
N MET A 454 -13.43 4.44 1.80
CA MET A 454 -13.17 4.46 3.25
C MET A 454 -11.79 3.91 3.65
N LEU A 455 -11.25 2.94 2.91
CA LEU A 455 -9.87 2.44 3.08
C LEU A 455 -8.83 3.54 2.82
N VAL A 456 -9.03 4.34 1.77
CA VAL A 456 -8.16 5.47 1.40
C VAL A 456 -8.30 6.64 2.40
N ALA A 457 -9.52 6.97 2.83
CA ALA A 457 -9.75 7.98 3.87
C ALA A 457 -9.14 7.59 5.23
N GLY A 458 -9.14 6.30 5.57
CA GLY A 458 -8.45 5.78 6.76
C GLY A 458 -6.94 5.97 6.72
N MET A 459 -6.30 5.81 5.55
CA MET A 459 -4.85 6.04 5.37
C MET A 459 -4.44 7.51 5.54
N SER A 460 -5.27 8.46 5.13
CA SER A 460 -5.00 9.90 5.32
C SER A 460 -5.12 10.34 6.78
N ALA A 461 -5.98 9.70 7.58
CA ALA A 461 -6.15 10.00 9.00
C ALA A 461 -5.02 9.44 9.90
N VAL A 462 -4.33 8.36 9.47
CA VAL A 462 -3.25 7.69 10.21
C VAL A 462 -1.99 8.57 10.36
N LEU A 463 -1.81 9.57 9.49
CA LEU A 463 -0.59 10.40 9.43
C LEU A 463 -0.74 11.76 10.14
N GLY A 464 -1.91 12.03 10.75
CA GLY A 464 -2.34 13.37 11.20
C GLY A 464 -1.79 13.94 12.52
N PRO A 465 -1.58 13.19 13.62
CA PRO A 465 -1.26 13.84 14.91
C PRO A 465 0.16 13.61 15.46
N GLY A 466 1.07 12.96 14.74
CA GLY A 466 2.36 12.52 15.29
C GLY A 466 3.55 13.48 15.20
N CYS A 467 3.45 14.59 14.46
CA CYS A 467 4.58 15.50 14.26
C CYS A 467 4.56 16.67 15.25
N GLY A 468 5.04 16.40 16.48
CA GLY A 468 5.54 17.45 17.38
C GLY A 468 6.71 18.20 16.71
N ALA A 469 6.66 19.53 16.80
CA ALA A 469 7.37 20.49 15.99
C ALA A 469 8.92 20.44 16.07
N ALA A 470 9.55 20.62 14.92
CA ALA A 470 10.81 21.37 14.80
C ALA A 470 10.59 22.48 13.76
N ARG A 471 10.64 23.74 14.21
CA ARG A 471 10.61 24.91 13.32
C ARG A 471 11.84 24.88 12.40
N PRO A 472 11.71 25.06 11.08
CA PRO A 472 12.79 25.58 10.27
C PRO A 472 12.80 27.10 10.35
N ALA A 473 13.99 27.65 10.55
CA ALA A 473 14.28 29.06 10.29
C ALA A 473 14.05 29.37 8.81
N ASN A 474 13.37 30.49 8.55
CA ASN A 474 13.33 31.27 7.31
C ASN A 474 13.67 30.50 6.02
N GLY A 475 12.70 29.76 5.50
CA GLY A 475 12.67 29.33 4.10
C GLY A 475 12.08 30.44 3.21
N PRO A 476 12.41 30.46 1.91
CA PRO A 476 11.82 31.40 0.95
C PRO A 476 10.29 31.27 0.92
N PRO A 477 9.55 32.33 0.55
CA PRO A 477 8.10 32.38 0.72
C PRO A 477 7.41 31.18 0.05
N VAL A 478 6.56 30.54 0.84
CA VAL A 478 5.64 29.48 0.43
C VAL A 478 4.79 29.98 -0.74
N PRO A 479 4.63 29.23 -1.85
CA PRO A 479 3.64 29.60 -2.87
C PRO A 479 2.25 29.58 -2.23
N PRO A 480 1.38 30.55 -2.55
CA PRO A 480 0.12 30.72 -1.85
C PRO A 480 -0.75 29.45 -1.91
N SER A 481 -1.51 29.23 -0.84
CA SER A 481 -2.64 28.28 -0.76
C SER A 481 -3.52 28.41 -2.03
N PRO A 482 -4.13 27.33 -2.56
CA PRO A 482 -4.96 27.44 -3.76
C PRO A 482 -6.02 28.52 -3.53
N ALA A 483 -6.01 29.53 -4.41
CA ALA A 483 -6.93 30.65 -4.35
C ALA A 483 -8.39 30.16 -4.23
N ALA A 484 -9.22 30.91 -3.51
CA ALA A 484 -10.66 30.70 -3.50
C ALA A 484 -11.18 30.79 -4.94
N ARG A 485 -11.53 29.65 -5.53
CA ARG A 485 -12.08 29.55 -6.89
C ARG A 485 -13.49 30.12 -6.91
N THR A 486 -13.77 31.03 -7.84
CA THR A 486 -15.11 31.62 -8.01
C THR A 486 -15.82 30.91 -9.15
N LEU A 487 -17.02 30.38 -8.90
CA LEU A 487 -17.85 29.79 -9.95
C LEU A 487 -18.34 30.90 -10.89
N VAL A 488 -18.06 30.79 -12.19
CA VAL A 488 -18.40 31.81 -13.20
C VAL A 488 -19.46 31.37 -14.19
N TRP A 489 -19.61 30.07 -14.41
CA TRP A 489 -20.67 29.49 -15.22
C TRP A 489 -20.94 28.05 -14.80
N SER A 490 -22.20 27.62 -14.86
CA SER A 490 -22.57 26.24 -14.57
C SER A 490 -23.88 25.84 -15.21
N ASP A 491 -24.00 24.55 -15.50
CA ASP A 491 -25.28 23.88 -15.72
C ASP A 491 -25.37 22.62 -14.87
N GLU A 492 -26.47 22.49 -14.12
CA GLU A 492 -26.75 21.41 -13.18
C GLU A 492 -27.87 20.49 -13.70
N PHE A 493 -28.35 20.72 -14.93
CA PHE A 493 -29.29 19.88 -15.66
C PHE A 493 -30.56 19.48 -14.89
N THR A 494 -31.04 20.39 -14.03
CA THR A 494 -32.24 20.19 -13.21
C THR A 494 -33.51 20.42 -14.04
N GLY A 495 -34.37 19.40 -14.12
CA GLY A 495 -35.68 19.50 -14.75
C GLY A 495 -36.39 18.15 -14.83
N PRO A 496 -37.66 18.11 -15.25
CA PRO A 496 -38.40 16.86 -15.35
C PRO A 496 -37.85 15.95 -16.45
N SER A 497 -38.02 14.63 -16.28
CA SER A 497 -37.61 13.64 -17.29
C SER A 497 -38.20 13.95 -18.67
N GLY A 498 -37.34 13.97 -19.70
CA GLY A 498 -37.70 14.28 -21.08
C GLY A 498 -37.68 15.76 -21.43
N ALA A 499 -37.41 16.67 -20.49
CA ALA A 499 -37.19 18.08 -20.79
C ALA A 499 -35.97 18.27 -21.69
N LEU A 500 -36.02 19.24 -22.60
CA LEU A 500 -34.89 19.61 -23.45
C LEU A 500 -33.84 20.41 -22.65
N VAL A 501 -32.61 20.44 -23.14
CA VAL A 501 -31.54 21.28 -22.60
C VAL A 501 -31.86 22.77 -22.74
N ASP A 502 -31.38 23.59 -21.79
CA ASP A 502 -31.57 25.04 -21.81
C ASP A 502 -30.86 25.66 -23.02
N THR A 503 -31.64 26.17 -23.98
CA THR A 503 -31.13 26.76 -25.23
C THR A 503 -30.45 28.12 -25.03
N SER A 504 -30.58 28.72 -23.84
CA SER A 504 -29.79 29.89 -23.44
C SER A 504 -28.36 29.51 -23.03
N ARG A 505 -28.10 28.23 -22.77
CA ARG A 505 -26.78 27.69 -22.39
C ARG A 505 -26.16 26.84 -23.49
N TRP A 506 -26.98 26.04 -24.18
CA TRP A 506 -26.54 25.03 -25.13
C TRP A 506 -27.14 25.24 -26.52
N VAL A 507 -26.36 24.90 -27.54
CA VAL A 507 -26.77 24.81 -28.93
C VAL A 507 -26.53 23.36 -29.38
N ALA A 508 -27.57 22.71 -29.93
CA ALA A 508 -27.43 21.39 -30.52
C ALA A 508 -26.81 21.51 -31.92
N GLU A 509 -25.79 20.69 -32.20
CA GLU A 509 -25.23 20.55 -33.53
C GLU A 509 -25.91 19.39 -34.25
N THR A 510 -26.37 19.64 -35.48
CA THR A 510 -27.08 18.63 -36.28
C THR A 510 -26.30 18.28 -37.54
N GLY A 511 -26.19 16.99 -37.86
CA GLY A 511 -25.55 16.53 -39.08
C GLY A 511 -24.97 15.12 -38.97
N GLY A 512 -24.79 14.47 -40.12
CA GLY A 512 -24.27 13.09 -40.20
C GLY A 512 -23.15 12.92 -41.24
N HIS A 513 -22.36 13.96 -41.52
CA HIS A 513 -21.29 13.92 -42.52
C HIS A 513 -19.96 13.33 -41.99
N GLY A 514 -19.95 12.80 -40.76
CA GLY A 514 -18.81 12.10 -40.16
C GLY A 514 -17.85 12.97 -39.34
N TRP A 515 -18.10 14.29 -39.23
CA TRP A 515 -17.48 15.22 -38.28
C TRP A 515 -15.95 15.20 -38.19
N GLY A 516 -15.27 14.84 -39.29
CA GLY A 516 -13.81 14.82 -39.39
C GLY A 516 -13.14 13.50 -38.95
N ASN A 517 -13.89 12.55 -38.37
CA ASN A 517 -13.35 11.25 -37.92
C ASN A 517 -14.12 10.04 -38.46
N HIS A 518 -14.87 10.21 -39.55
CA HIS A 518 -15.69 9.16 -40.17
C HIS A 518 -16.75 8.55 -39.22
N GLU A 519 -17.32 9.38 -38.34
CA GLU A 519 -18.43 9.02 -37.44
C GLU A 519 -19.66 8.48 -38.22
N LEU A 520 -20.39 7.54 -37.62
CA LEU A 520 -21.46 6.76 -38.27
C LEU A 520 -22.88 7.20 -37.89
N GLU A 521 -23.03 8.07 -36.89
CA GLU A 521 -24.28 8.61 -36.44
C GLU A 521 -24.69 9.89 -37.18
N TYR A 522 -25.97 10.21 -37.03
CA TYR A 522 -26.50 11.54 -37.27
C TYR A 522 -26.72 12.23 -35.92
N TYR A 523 -26.03 13.34 -35.65
CA TYR A 523 -26.37 14.18 -34.49
C TYR A 523 -27.69 14.92 -34.75
N THR A 524 -28.63 14.85 -33.81
CA THR A 524 -29.94 15.50 -33.93
C THR A 524 -30.21 16.41 -32.73
N ASP A 525 -31.20 17.28 -32.86
CA ASP A 525 -31.76 18.14 -31.81
C ASP A 525 -32.97 17.50 -31.10
N ARG A 526 -33.25 16.22 -31.34
CA ARG A 526 -34.42 15.53 -30.81
C ARG A 526 -34.23 15.18 -29.33
N GLY A 527 -35.28 15.36 -28.53
CA GLY A 527 -35.26 15.06 -27.09
C GLY A 527 -34.92 13.60 -26.72
N ARG A 528 -35.10 12.66 -27.66
CA ARG A 528 -34.68 11.26 -27.47
C ARG A 528 -33.16 11.04 -27.55
N ASN A 529 -32.41 11.99 -28.11
CA ASN A 529 -30.95 11.94 -28.19
C ASN A 529 -30.28 12.83 -27.14
N ALA A 530 -30.90 13.94 -26.75
CA ALA A 530 -30.49 14.76 -25.62
C ALA A 530 -31.71 15.27 -24.83
N SER A 531 -31.87 14.81 -23.59
CA SER A 531 -32.87 15.32 -22.65
C SER A 531 -32.43 15.15 -21.20
N LEU A 532 -33.12 15.84 -20.30
CA LEU A 532 -32.94 15.67 -18.87
C LEU A 532 -33.58 14.36 -18.42
N ASP A 533 -32.92 13.62 -17.52
CA ASP A 533 -33.40 12.30 -17.06
C ASP A 533 -34.37 12.38 -15.87
N GLY A 534 -34.59 13.56 -15.31
CA GLY A 534 -35.43 13.77 -14.12
C GLY A 534 -34.71 13.58 -12.79
N ASP A 535 -33.49 13.03 -12.81
CA ASP A 535 -32.65 12.77 -11.64
C ASP A 535 -31.53 13.82 -11.49
N GLY A 536 -31.64 14.94 -12.20
CA GLY A 536 -30.65 16.02 -12.22
C GLY A 536 -29.51 15.81 -13.20
N ASN A 537 -29.69 14.99 -14.25
CA ASN A 537 -28.66 14.80 -15.27
C ASN A 537 -29.18 15.09 -16.67
N LEU A 538 -28.28 15.55 -17.53
CA LEU A 538 -28.44 15.46 -18.98
C LEU A 538 -28.08 14.03 -19.42
N ALA A 539 -29.00 13.38 -20.13
CA ALA A 539 -28.76 12.12 -20.83
C ALA A 539 -28.51 12.39 -22.33
N ILE A 540 -27.28 12.13 -22.79
CA ILE A 540 -26.94 12.06 -24.22
C ILE A 540 -26.99 10.60 -24.64
N GLN A 541 -27.92 10.26 -25.52
CA GLN A 541 -28.23 8.89 -25.89
C GLN A 541 -27.98 8.62 -27.37
N ALA A 542 -27.06 7.68 -27.62
CA ALA A 542 -26.83 7.08 -28.93
C ALA A 542 -27.81 5.92 -29.15
N LEU A 543 -28.50 5.95 -30.28
CA LEU A 543 -29.56 5.01 -30.65
C LEU A 543 -29.21 4.33 -31.96
N ARG A 544 -29.54 3.05 -32.07
CA ARG A 544 -29.57 2.35 -33.36
C ARG A 544 -30.94 2.55 -33.99
N GLU A 545 -31.00 3.40 -35.00
CA GLU A 545 -32.19 3.67 -35.78
C GLU A 545 -31.81 4.24 -37.14
N HIS A 546 -32.61 3.90 -38.15
CA HIS A 546 -32.48 4.55 -39.45
C HIS A 546 -33.00 5.99 -39.36
N PHE A 547 -32.18 6.95 -39.76
CA PHE A 547 -32.52 8.37 -39.79
C PHE A 547 -31.96 9.04 -41.04
N GLU A 548 -32.80 9.82 -41.69
CA GLU A 548 -32.43 10.64 -42.85
C GLU A 548 -32.63 12.12 -42.53
N GLY A 549 -31.57 12.91 -42.70
CA GLY A 549 -31.61 14.35 -42.51
C GLY A 549 -30.59 15.05 -43.40
N GLY A 550 -30.94 16.21 -43.96
CA GLY A 550 -30.00 16.98 -44.81
C GLY A 550 -29.42 16.18 -45.99
N GLY A 551 -30.17 15.22 -46.53
CA GLY A 551 -29.73 14.35 -47.64
C GLY A 551 -28.76 13.23 -47.25
N VAL A 552 -28.53 12.99 -45.95
CA VAL A 552 -27.65 11.93 -45.45
C VAL A 552 -28.47 10.93 -44.63
N ALA A 553 -28.37 9.65 -44.98
CA ALA A 553 -28.95 8.53 -44.25
C ALA A 553 -27.92 7.89 -43.33
N ARG A 554 -28.27 7.65 -42.06
CA ARG A 554 -27.44 6.96 -41.06
C ARG A 554 -28.24 5.92 -40.29
N GLU A 555 -27.56 4.90 -39.80
CA GLU A 555 -28.13 3.78 -39.03
C GLU A 555 -28.04 4.00 -37.50
N TYR A 556 -27.49 5.14 -37.09
CA TYR A 556 -27.38 5.56 -35.71
C TYR A 556 -27.73 7.04 -35.58
N THR A 557 -28.30 7.42 -34.45
CA THR A 557 -28.48 8.82 -34.06
C THR A 557 -27.84 9.07 -32.70
N SER A 558 -27.38 10.30 -32.47
CA SER A 558 -26.87 10.73 -31.16
C SER A 558 -27.09 12.24 -30.99
N ALA A 559 -26.48 12.86 -29.98
CA ALA A 559 -26.44 14.31 -29.82
C ALA A 559 -25.03 14.84 -29.51
N ARG A 560 -24.80 16.07 -29.97
CA ARG A 560 -23.62 16.89 -29.73
C ARG A 560 -24.09 18.29 -29.38
N LEU A 561 -23.71 18.76 -28.19
CA LEU A 561 -24.11 20.06 -27.67
C LEU A 561 -22.89 20.93 -27.47
N LYS A 562 -23.01 22.22 -27.80
CA LYS A 562 -21.95 23.21 -27.61
C LYS A 562 -22.43 24.48 -26.92
N THR A 563 -21.52 25.21 -26.30
CA THR A 563 -21.81 26.53 -25.70
C THR A 563 -21.40 27.72 -26.58
N GLN A 564 -20.92 27.48 -27.82
CA GLN A 564 -20.51 28.55 -28.75
C GLN A 564 -21.64 29.57 -28.96
N GLY A 565 -21.33 30.87 -28.82
CA GLY A 565 -22.32 31.95 -28.87
C GLY A 565 -23.26 32.02 -27.64
N ARG A 566 -22.96 31.30 -26.56
CA ARG A 566 -23.66 31.34 -25.25
C ARG A 566 -22.68 31.55 -24.10
N PHE A 567 -21.62 30.75 -24.05
CA PHE A 567 -20.53 30.85 -23.10
C PHE A 567 -19.19 30.47 -23.74
N GLU A 568 -18.23 31.39 -23.65
CA GLU A 568 -16.86 31.29 -24.14
C GLU A 568 -15.93 31.93 -23.11
N GLN A 569 -14.82 31.28 -22.78
CA GLN A 569 -13.88 31.83 -21.79
C GLN A 569 -12.46 31.38 -22.08
N ALA A 570 -11.51 32.29 -21.87
CA ALA A 570 -10.10 31.95 -21.70
C ALA A 570 -9.77 31.81 -20.21
N TYR A 571 -9.04 30.73 -19.92
CA TYR A 571 -8.51 30.32 -18.62
C TYR A 571 -9.55 30.00 -17.56
N GLY A 572 -9.11 29.27 -16.54
CA GLY A 572 -9.93 28.82 -15.43
C GLY A 572 -9.93 27.30 -15.30
N ARG A 573 -10.78 26.81 -14.39
CA ARG A 573 -11.04 25.39 -14.24
C ARG A 573 -12.33 25.05 -14.95
N PHE A 574 -12.26 24.18 -15.95
CA PHE A 574 -13.42 23.61 -16.63
C PHE A 574 -13.58 22.18 -16.13
N GLU A 575 -14.73 21.85 -15.55
CA GLU A 575 -14.99 20.50 -15.07
C GLU A 575 -16.41 20.03 -15.37
N ALA A 576 -16.57 18.72 -15.52
CA ALA A 576 -17.86 18.08 -15.63
C ALA A 576 -17.88 16.78 -14.83
N ARG A 577 -19.02 16.48 -14.19
CA ARG A 577 -19.25 15.19 -13.54
C ARG A 577 -20.06 14.30 -14.48
N ILE A 578 -19.43 13.27 -15.02
CA ILE A 578 -19.95 12.46 -16.12
C ILE A 578 -19.86 10.97 -15.79
N GLN A 579 -20.92 10.23 -16.09
CA GLN A 579 -20.89 8.77 -16.24
C GLN A 579 -20.97 8.44 -17.73
N ILE A 580 -19.95 7.79 -18.27
CA ILE A 580 -19.86 7.50 -19.70
C ILE A 580 -20.53 6.15 -20.08
N PRO A 581 -20.89 5.93 -21.35
CA PRO A 581 -21.27 4.61 -21.87
C PRO A 581 -20.05 3.68 -22.05
N ARG A 582 -20.30 2.40 -22.39
CA ARG A 582 -19.27 1.46 -22.84
C ARG A 582 -19.77 0.59 -23.99
N GLY A 583 -18.86 0.17 -24.85
CA GLY A 583 -19.16 -0.73 -25.95
C GLY A 583 -18.25 -0.49 -27.14
N GLN A 584 -18.12 -1.52 -27.98
CA GLN A 584 -17.42 -1.41 -29.25
C GLN A 584 -18.08 -0.31 -30.11
N GLY A 585 -17.26 0.58 -30.65
CA GLY A 585 -17.70 1.68 -31.51
C GLY A 585 -18.44 2.82 -30.81
N ILE A 586 -18.24 3.03 -29.50
CA ILE A 586 -18.81 4.17 -28.76
C ILE A 586 -17.69 5.10 -28.31
N TRP A 587 -17.88 6.41 -28.48
CA TRP A 587 -16.89 7.43 -28.13
C TRP A 587 -17.54 8.66 -27.48
N PRO A 588 -17.70 8.65 -26.15
CA PRO A 588 -18.17 9.80 -25.39
C PRO A 588 -17.03 10.80 -25.16
N ALA A 589 -17.35 12.09 -25.21
CA ALA A 589 -16.37 13.16 -25.03
C ALA A 589 -16.92 14.37 -24.27
N PHE A 590 -16.03 15.02 -23.51
CA PHE A 590 -16.18 16.35 -22.92
C PHE A 590 -14.90 17.14 -23.22
N TRP A 591 -15.04 18.24 -23.95
CA TRP A 591 -13.90 18.89 -24.59
C TRP A 591 -14.17 20.37 -24.85
N LEU A 592 -13.10 21.09 -25.16
CA LEU A 592 -13.12 22.53 -25.43
C LEU A 592 -12.57 22.78 -26.83
N LEU A 593 -13.22 23.66 -27.59
CA LEU A 593 -12.77 24.07 -28.92
C LEU A 593 -12.60 25.59 -28.99
N GLY A 594 -11.59 26.05 -29.70
CA GLY A 594 -11.34 27.48 -29.91
C GLY A 594 -12.56 28.21 -30.45
N ALA A 595 -12.96 29.30 -29.79
CA ALA A 595 -14.13 30.09 -30.18
C ALA A 595 -13.99 30.74 -31.57
N ASP A 596 -12.77 30.84 -32.07
CA ASP A 596 -12.41 31.34 -33.40
C ASP A 596 -12.37 30.25 -34.48
N ILE A 597 -12.90 29.04 -34.23
CA ILE A 597 -12.95 27.94 -35.20
C ILE A 597 -13.44 28.36 -36.60
N ASP A 598 -14.44 29.25 -36.68
CA ASP A 598 -15.02 29.70 -37.95
C ASP A 598 -14.08 30.60 -38.78
N SER A 599 -13.09 31.25 -38.13
CA SER A 599 -12.11 32.12 -38.80
C SER A 599 -10.73 31.47 -38.92
N ALA A 600 -10.27 30.77 -37.88
CA ALA A 600 -8.97 30.11 -37.84
C ALA A 600 -8.99 28.72 -38.50
N GLY A 601 -10.08 27.96 -38.34
CA GLY A 601 -10.22 26.57 -38.74
C GLY A 601 -9.40 25.60 -37.87
N TRP A 602 -9.80 24.32 -37.84
CA TRP A 602 -9.07 23.26 -37.13
C TRP A 602 -7.83 22.80 -37.94
N PRO A 603 -6.68 22.50 -37.31
CA PRO A 603 -6.40 22.54 -35.86
C PRO A 603 -5.85 23.89 -35.36
N ARG A 604 -5.94 24.98 -36.14
CA ARG A 604 -5.34 26.28 -35.78
C ARG A 604 -6.05 27.00 -34.64
N CYS A 605 -7.35 26.80 -34.48
CA CYS A 605 -8.12 27.31 -33.34
C CYS A 605 -7.81 26.62 -32.01
N GLY A 606 -7.05 25.52 -32.02
CA GLY A 606 -6.79 24.73 -30.81
C GLY A 606 -7.99 23.90 -30.33
N GLU A 607 -7.69 22.79 -29.65
CA GLU A 607 -8.65 21.86 -29.04
C GLU A 607 -8.06 21.31 -27.73
N ILE A 608 -8.87 21.27 -26.66
CA ILE A 608 -8.50 20.67 -25.38
C ILE A 608 -9.53 19.59 -25.04
N ASP A 609 -9.14 18.34 -25.21
CA ASP A 609 -10.00 17.20 -24.90
C ASP A 609 -9.88 16.85 -23.43
N VAL A 610 -10.83 17.31 -22.62
CA VAL A 610 -10.79 17.15 -21.15
C VAL A 610 -11.04 15.70 -20.75
N MET A 611 -11.91 15.01 -21.49
CA MET A 611 -12.17 13.59 -21.36
C MET A 611 -12.63 13.02 -22.69
N GLU A 612 -11.90 12.03 -23.19
CA GLU A 612 -12.32 11.14 -24.26
C GLU A 612 -12.22 9.69 -23.79
N ASN A 613 -13.16 8.84 -24.18
CA ASN A 613 -13.06 7.40 -23.94
C ASN A 613 -13.29 6.59 -25.21
N ILE A 614 -12.50 5.54 -25.38
CA ILE A 614 -12.82 4.48 -26.33
C ILE A 614 -13.71 3.46 -25.61
N GLY A 615 -14.95 3.30 -26.03
CA GLY A 615 -15.96 2.53 -25.30
C GLY A 615 -15.61 1.06 -25.05
N ARG A 616 -14.73 0.45 -25.86
CA ARG A 616 -14.21 -0.91 -25.65
C ARG A 616 -13.12 -0.99 -24.57
N GLU A 617 -12.55 0.16 -24.19
CA GLU A 617 -11.56 0.36 -23.13
C GLU A 617 -12.15 1.22 -22.02
N PRO A 618 -13.26 0.80 -21.38
CA PRO A 618 -14.04 1.69 -20.51
C PRO A 618 -13.31 2.06 -19.21
N ALA A 619 -12.14 1.50 -18.95
CA ALA A 619 -11.27 1.84 -17.83
C ALA A 619 -10.31 3.00 -18.11
N VAL A 620 -10.19 3.46 -19.37
CA VAL A 620 -9.19 4.43 -19.81
C VAL A 620 -9.87 5.68 -20.35
N VAL A 621 -9.47 6.85 -19.90
CA VAL A 621 -9.80 8.13 -20.56
C VAL A 621 -8.53 8.78 -21.06
N HIS A 622 -8.67 9.63 -22.07
CA HIS A 622 -7.60 10.38 -22.67
C HIS A 622 -7.85 11.86 -22.46
N GLY A 623 -6.77 12.57 -22.08
CA GLY A 623 -6.71 14.02 -22.18
C GLY A 623 -5.76 14.39 -23.30
N SER A 624 -6.21 15.19 -24.26
CA SER A 624 -5.48 15.51 -25.48
C SER A 624 -5.46 17.01 -25.73
N MET A 625 -4.41 17.48 -26.42
CA MET A 625 -4.34 18.85 -26.92
C MET A 625 -3.97 18.83 -28.39
N HIS A 626 -4.74 19.55 -29.20
CA HIS A 626 -4.57 19.59 -30.65
C HIS A 626 -4.25 21.01 -31.10
N GLY A 627 -3.24 21.13 -31.95
CA GLY A 627 -2.81 22.39 -32.53
C GLY A 627 -2.00 22.21 -33.81
N PRO A 628 -1.53 23.31 -34.43
CA PRO A 628 -0.74 23.26 -35.66
C PRO A 628 0.53 22.42 -35.50
N GLY A 629 0.57 21.30 -36.21
CA GLY A 629 1.70 20.37 -36.19
C GLY A 629 1.66 19.30 -35.08
N PHE A 630 0.58 19.24 -34.27
CA PHE A 630 0.33 18.20 -33.27
C PHE A 630 -1.19 17.96 -33.13
N SER A 631 -1.78 17.20 -34.05
CA SER A 631 -3.23 16.96 -34.10
C SER A 631 -3.53 15.56 -34.64
N GLY A 632 -4.78 15.10 -34.49
CA GLY A 632 -5.18 13.74 -34.81
C GLY A 632 -4.34 12.73 -34.01
N GLY A 633 -3.88 11.64 -34.65
CA GLY A 633 -3.03 10.64 -33.99
C GLY A 633 -1.65 11.11 -33.52
N ALA A 634 -1.28 12.39 -33.76
CA ALA A 634 -0.03 13.00 -33.32
C ALA A 634 -0.24 14.14 -32.30
N SER A 635 -1.41 14.21 -31.67
CA SER A 635 -1.72 15.17 -30.61
C SER A 635 -0.89 14.95 -29.34
N LEU A 636 -0.92 15.94 -28.45
CA LEU A 636 -0.25 15.86 -27.14
C LEU A 636 -1.14 15.14 -26.12
N SER A 637 -1.27 13.82 -26.26
CA SER A 637 -2.20 13.03 -25.44
C SER A 637 -1.55 12.34 -24.25
N ALA A 638 -2.32 12.16 -23.18
CA ALA A 638 -2.00 11.30 -22.05
C ALA A 638 -3.25 10.51 -21.63
N GLY A 639 -3.04 9.25 -21.23
CA GLY A 639 -4.11 8.38 -20.73
C GLY A 639 -4.16 8.33 -19.22
N TYR A 640 -5.36 8.29 -18.66
CA TYR A 640 -5.61 7.94 -17.26
C TYR A 640 -6.40 6.63 -17.22
N THR A 641 -5.87 5.63 -16.51
CA THR A 641 -6.53 4.33 -16.33
C THR A 641 -7.01 4.18 -14.89
N LEU A 642 -8.31 3.91 -14.71
CA LEU A 642 -8.85 3.56 -13.41
C LEU A 642 -8.21 2.26 -12.91
N ALA A 643 -7.70 2.29 -11.67
CA ALA A 643 -7.09 1.13 -11.05
C ALA A 643 -8.12 0.03 -10.76
N GLY A 644 -7.66 -1.22 -10.66
CA GLY A 644 -8.50 -2.32 -10.19
C GLY A 644 -9.54 -2.84 -11.19
N GLY A 645 -9.39 -2.55 -12.49
CA GLY A 645 -10.31 -3.01 -13.53
C GLY A 645 -11.69 -2.34 -13.49
N ALA A 646 -11.80 -1.23 -12.73
CA ALA A 646 -12.98 -0.38 -12.75
C ALA A 646 -13.12 0.31 -14.11
N ALA A 647 -14.36 0.59 -14.50
CA ALA A 647 -14.66 1.35 -15.70
C ALA A 647 -15.31 2.69 -15.35
N PHE A 648 -14.97 3.74 -16.10
CA PHE A 648 -15.61 5.05 -16.04
C PHE A 648 -17.10 4.99 -16.37
N ALA A 649 -17.53 3.91 -17.02
CA ALA A 649 -18.94 3.65 -17.27
C ALA A 649 -19.70 3.07 -16.06
N ASP A 650 -19.03 2.69 -14.97
CA ASP A 650 -19.69 2.09 -13.79
C ASP A 650 -20.23 3.15 -12.80
N ALA A 651 -19.74 4.39 -12.87
CA ALA A 651 -20.11 5.47 -11.95
C ALA A 651 -19.88 6.84 -12.57
N PHE A 652 -20.36 7.90 -11.90
CA PHE A 652 -20.00 9.27 -12.23
C PHE A 652 -18.59 9.61 -11.75
N HIS A 653 -17.82 10.26 -12.60
CA HIS A 653 -16.47 10.74 -12.34
C HIS A 653 -16.35 12.23 -12.68
N VAL A 654 -15.45 12.95 -12.02
CA VAL A 654 -15.18 14.36 -12.30
C VAL A 654 -13.98 14.47 -13.23
N PHE A 655 -14.21 14.99 -14.44
CA PHE A 655 -13.17 15.28 -15.42
C PHE A 655 -12.93 16.78 -15.45
N ALA A 656 -11.67 17.21 -15.41
CA ALA A 656 -11.38 18.63 -15.39
C ALA A 656 -10.05 19.01 -16.03
N VAL A 657 -9.99 20.22 -16.55
CA VAL A 657 -8.74 20.93 -16.84
C VAL A 657 -8.62 22.18 -16.02
N GLU A 658 -7.41 22.49 -15.57
CA GLU A 658 -7.03 23.82 -15.09
C GLU A 658 -6.10 24.43 -16.12
N TRP A 659 -6.56 25.53 -16.69
CA TRP A 659 -5.93 26.19 -17.81
C TRP A 659 -5.60 27.63 -17.43
N GLU A 660 -4.33 27.98 -17.57
CA GLU A 660 -3.79 29.32 -17.32
C GLU A 660 -2.79 29.66 -18.44
N PRO A 661 -2.35 30.93 -18.58
CA PRO A 661 -1.36 31.29 -19.58
C PRO A 661 -0.12 30.38 -19.51
N GLY A 662 0.15 29.67 -20.61
CA GLY A 662 1.30 28.77 -20.73
C GLY A 662 1.20 27.43 -20.00
N ALA A 663 0.05 27.04 -19.43
CA ALA A 663 -0.11 25.71 -18.84
C ALA A 663 -1.56 25.19 -18.89
N VAL A 664 -1.70 23.89 -19.22
CA VAL A 664 -2.96 23.13 -19.11
C VAL A 664 -2.71 21.89 -18.28
N ARG A 665 -3.51 21.68 -17.23
CA ARG A 665 -3.37 20.55 -16.29
C ARG A 665 -4.64 19.71 -16.29
N PHE A 666 -4.52 18.41 -16.54
CA PHE A 666 -5.65 17.49 -16.64
C PHE A 666 -5.85 16.71 -15.35
N TYR A 667 -7.11 16.56 -14.94
CA TYR A 667 -7.51 15.91 -13.71
C TYR A 667 -8.63 14.91 -13.93
N VAL A 668 -8.55 13.78 -13.23
CA VAL A 668 -9.65 12.84 -13.03
C VAL A 668 -9.87 12.69 -11.52
N ASP A 669 -11.10 12.92 -11.05
CA ASP A 669 -11.49 12.83 -9.63
C ASP A 669 -10.55 13.61 -8.69
N GLY A 670 -10.08 14.77 -9.15
CA GLY A 670 -9.13 15.63 -8.43
C GLY A 670 -7.66 15.18 -8.48
N SER A 671 -7.36 14.03 -9.10
CA SER A 671 -5.99 13.57 -9.33
C SER A 671 -5.42 14.21 -10.59
N LEU A 672 -4.39 15.05 -10.44
CA LEU A 672 -3.59 15.54 -11.56
C LEU A 672 -2.86 14.36 -12.22
N TYR A 673 -3.04 14.17 -13.52
CA TYR A 673 -2.35 13.09 -14.24
C TYR A 673 -1.52 13.56 -15.43
N GLU A 674 -1.77 14.77 -15.94
CA GLU A 674 -0.99 15.33 -17.04
C GLU A 674 -0.87 16.85 -16.89
N THR A 675 0.28 17.40 -17.30
CA THR A 675 0.50 18.84 -17.44
C THR A 675 1.17 19.12 -18.77
N ARG A 676 0.58 20.02 -19.56
CA ARG A 676 1.09 20.49 -20.85
C ARG A 676 1.47 21.95 -20.80
N THR A 677 2.58 22.29 -21.43
CA THR A 677 3.13 23.65 -21.53
C THR A 677 3.67 23.89 -22.94
N PRO A 678 3.92 25.15 -23.35
CA PRO A 678 4.59 25.44 -24.61
C PRO A 678 5.95 24.75 -24.78
N ALA A 679 6.62 24.36 -23.69
CA ALA A 679 7.90 23.64 -23.74
C ALA A 679 7.79 22.21 -24.28
N ASP A 680 6.58 21.64 -24.35
CA ASP A 680 6.33 20.31 -24.93
C ASP A 680 6.31 20.34 -26.47
N LEU A 681 6.30 21.54 -27.07
CA LEU A 681 6.21 21.73 -28.51
C LEU A 681 7.58 21.58 -29.19
N LYS A 682 7.59 20.84 -30.30
CA LYS A 682 8.75 20.71 -31.19
C LYS A 682 8.90 21.97 -32.06
N ALA A 683 10.11 22.16 -32.60
CA ALA A 683 10.38 23.24 -33.54
C ALA A 683 9.38 23.23 -34.72
N GLY A 684 8.74 24.37 -34.96
CA GLY A 684 7.71 24.52 -36.00
C GLY A 684 6.27 24.28 -35.55
N GLN A 685 6.05 23.84 -34.31
CA GLN A 685 4.71 23.75 -33.70
C GLN A 685 4.36 25.06 -32.98
N ALA A 686 3.07 25.39 -32.89
CA ALA A 686 2.59 26.64 -32.29
C ALA A 686 1.63 26.39 -31.13
N TRP A 687 1.83 27.09 -30.01
CA TRP A 687 0.90 27.08 -28.88
C TRP A 687 -0.29 28.00 -29.21
N VAL A 688 -1.49 27.43 -29.32
CA VAL A 688 -2.71 28.12 -29.76
C VAL A 688 -3.82 28.06 -28.71
N PHE A 689 -3.46 28.14 -27.42
CA PHE A 689 -4.38 27.99 -26.30
C PHE A 689 -4.47 29.26 -25.45
N ASP A 690 -4.25 30.44 -26.04
CA ASP A 690 -4.26 31.73 -25.35
C ASP A 690 -5.35 32.66 -25.91
N HIS A 691 -6.55 32.13 -26.10
CA HIS A 691 -7.77 32.84 -26.51
C HIS A 691 -9.01 32.10 -25.97
N PRO A 692 -10.25 32.64 -26.09
CA PRO A 692 -11.44 31.97 -25.55
C PRO A 692 -11.78 30.65 -26.25
N PHE A 693 -12.26 29.68 -25.46
CA PHE A 693 -12.77 28.39 -25.91
C PHE A 693 -14.23 28.23 -25.46
N PHE A 694 -15.01 27.44 -26.19
CA PHE A 694 -16.35 26.99 -25.79
C PHE A 694 -16.35 25.51 -25.46
N ILE A 695 -17.37 25.06 -24.74
CA ILE A 695 -17.52 23.68 -24.25
C ILE A 695 -18.31 22.86 -25.25
N LEU A 696 -17.92 21.60 -25.44
CA LEU A 696 -18.70 20.57 -26.12
C LEU A 696 -18.87 19.31 -25.27
N VAL A 697 -20.02 18.66 -25.42
CA VAL A 697 -20.31 17.30 -24.93
C VAL A 697 -21.03 16.51 -26.01
N ASN A 698 -20.60 15.27 -26.26
CA ASN A 698 -21.22 14.39 -27.25
C ASN A 698 -20.97 12.91 -26.96
N VAL A 699 -21.72 12.05 -27.66
CA VAL A 699 -21.44 10.63 -27.78
C VAL A 699 -21.40 10.26 -29.26
N ALA A 700 -20.20 10.05 -29.81
CA ALA A 700 -20.01 9.59 -31.17
C ALA A 700 -20.19 8.06 -31.29
N VAL A 701 -20.53 7.60 -32.49
CA VAL A 701 -20.69 6.18 -32.83
C VAL A 701 -19.80 5.84 -34.03
N GLY A 702 -18.88 4.90 -33.85
CA GLY A 702 -17.90 4.57 -34.88
C GLY A 702 -16.79 5.61 -35.02
N GLY A 703 -16.23 5.70 -36.22
CA GLY A 703 -15.05 6.50 -36.52
C GLY A 703 -13.73 5.73 -36.41
N ASP A 704 -12.65 6.39 -36.81
CA ASP A 704 -11.36 5.71 -37.05
C ASP A 704 -10.72 5.15 -35.76
N TRP A 705 -11.00 5.77 -34.61
CA TRP A 705 -10.36 5.41 -33.35
C TRP A 705 -11.08 4.29 -32.57
N PRO A 706 -12.37 4.40 -32.22
CA PRO A 706 -13.08 3.31 -31.57
C PRO A 706 -13.40 2.15 -32.53
N GLY A 707 -13.35 2.39 -33.85
CA GLY A 707 -13.81 1.46 -34.89
C GLY A 707 -15.33 1.36 -34.93
N SER A 708 -15.90 0.66 -35.92
CA SER A 708 -17.35 0.52 -36.05
C SER A 708 -17.98 -0.29 -34.89
N PRO A 709 -19.26 -0.04 -34.57
CA PRO A 709 -20.06 -0.99 -33.79
C PRO A 709 -20.08 -2.38 -34.45
N ASP A 710 -20.12 -3.43 -33.63
CA ASP A 710 -20.16 -4.82 -34.09
C ASP A 710 -21.28 -5.62 -33.39
N ALA A 711 -21.25 -6.95 -33.51
CA ALA A 711 -22.25 -7.83 -32.88
C ALA A 711 -22.27 -7.76 -31.35
N THR A 712 -21.23 -7.20 -30.71
CA THR A 712 -21.15 -7.00 -29.26
C THR A 712 -21.71 -5.64 -28.81
N SER A 713 -21.93 -4.70 -29.73
CA SER A 713 -22.46 -3.37 -29.43
C SER A 713 -23.95 -3.44 -29.07
N VAL A 714 -24.27 -3.05 -27.84
CA VAL A 714 -25.65 -2.94 -27.34
C VAL A 714 -26.11 -1.50 -27.46
N PHE A 715 -27.34 -1.28 -27.95
CA PHE A 715 -27.99 0.04 -27.95
C PHE A 715 -29.31 -0.04 -27.17
N PRO A 716 -29.74 1.04 -26.49
CA PRO A 716 -29.15 2.38 -26.47
C PRO A 716 -27.87 2.48 -25.63
N GLN A 717 -27.00 3.45 -25.95
CA GLN A 717 -25.82 3.83 -25.16
C GLN A 717 -26.02 5.25 -24.62
N THR A 718 -25.77 5.47 -23.34
CA THR A 718 -26.10 6.75 -22.69
C THR A 718 -24.92 7.29 -21.91
N MET A 719 -24.52 8.52 -22.20
CA MET A 719 -23.67 9.34 -21.33
C MET A 719 -24.58 10.19 -20.45
N ARG A 720 -24.34 10.17 -19.14
CA ARG A 720 -25.05 11.02 -18.18
C ARG A 720 -24.10 12.10 -17.68
N VAL A 721 -24.54 13.34 -17.74
CA VAL A 721 -23.81 14.52 -17.26
C VAL A 721 -24.59 15.13 -16.11
N ASP A 722 -24.04 15.07 -14.90
CA ASP A 722 -24.64 15.59 -13.67
C ASP A 722 -24.50 17.12 -13.62
N TYR A 723 -23.29 17.63 -13.90
CA TYR A 723 -23.07 19.06 -14.06
C TYR A 723 -21.92 19.35 -15.00
N VAL A 724 -21.90 20.57 -15.53
CA VAL A 724 -20.72 21.23 -16.11
C VAL A 724 -20.51 22.54 -15.36
N ARG A 725 -19.31 22.79 -14.86
CA ARG A 725 -18.96 23.98 -14.08
C ARG A 725 -17.65 24.59 -14.57
N VAL A 726 -17.60 25.92 -14.56
CA VAL A 726 -16.42 26.69 -14.89
C VAL A 726 -16.10 27.65 -13.76
N TYR A 727 -14.85 27.66 -13.33
CA TYR A 727 -14.35 28.52 -12.25
C TYR A 727 -13.22 29.42 -12.73
N ARG A 728 -13.05 30.56 -12.05
CA ARG A 728 -11.92 31.47 -12.22
C ARG A 728 -11.19 31.71 -10.90
#